data_AF-A0A1Q8ZFN0-F1
#
_entry.id   AF-A0A1Q8ZFN0-F1
#
_cell.length_a   1.000
_cell.length_b   1.000
_cell.length_c   1.000
_cell.angle_alpha   90.00
_cell.angle_beta   90.00
_cell.angle_gamma   90.00
#
_symmetry.space_group_name_H-M   'P 1'
#
loop_
_entity.id
_entity.type
_entity.pdbx_description
1 polymer ?
#
loop_
_entity_poly.entity_id
_entity_poly.type
_entity_poly.pdbx_seq_one_letter_code
_entity_poly.pdbx_strand_id
1 'polypeptide(L)'
;MRILLVEDDQNIAGVLTDALTEQRYAVDVARDGQEGLDLAESVNYDLILMDVGLPKLDGLSLCRKLRAKNYHMPILLLTARDTSNDKIMGLDAGADDYVVKPFNIAELAARIRALLRRGEVPSSPILQWGDLCLDPTTCQVTYGSQSLPLSPKEYSLLELFLRNNRRVFSRSAILDHLWSFDDSPGEDTVKAHIKGLRQKLRAVGAADLIETVYGLGYRLRELDSLQKPAPTVEKAPGSPKDEATQTTRQAKTQVAVTQAWLVFKPSLLERVTVLEQAIEKLHQGQLTDELRYQAAREAHKLAGSAGMFGFHGATKLARSLEEILEAESSPGPDQATKLGQQIATLRHQLDSPPGESEIDPSAWAQPTTSKQANLLVVTTDRQLIQNLTQIPAADFRITAASSVSVARDLIRGERPDLALVDLTQTEMGEAALPFVGELTACAPPVPTLTLTIETMPVDRVEIARLGGRPLLSHALDLNLTLDLLRQVHQKTRSSATRILVVDDDPIILTTLQQLLEPWGFQVATLADPLQFDAILEAVNPELVVLDVEMPQRDGIELCQTIRNHAQLNWLPILFLTARNDAETIRRVFAAGADDFISKPITGPELLTRMHNRLERTRLIRNLAEIDPLTGAANQQKSMQELQRFCIWSDRYHHPWTLAVLDLDHFNQLNDQHTHAVGDRVLHWLGKLLKQTFRSEDIIARWGGAAFVIGMYGMSAPEGMERLNEVLRLLKRQAFSGPKTPFQVTFSAGISEYPNHGQEIPDLYRSAMAALTRAKADGGERIYPVGEPI
;
A
#
# COMPACT_ATOMS: atom_id res chain seq x y z
N MET A 1 3.61 -14.99 -18.61
CA MET A 1 3.41 -14.81 -17.17
C MET A 1 2.96 -16.15 -16.62
N ARG A 2 3.46 -16.52 -15.45
CA ARG A 2 3.32 -17.88 -14.87
C ARG A 2 2.54 -17.84 -13.57
N ILE A 3 1.53 -18.70 -13.48
CA ILE A 3 0.61 -18.81 -12.35
C ILE A 3 0.84 -20.17 -11.67
N LEU A 4 0.94 -20.18 -10.35
CA LEU A 4 0.83 -21.40 -9.56
C LEU A 4 -0.63 -21.59 -9.18
N LEU A 5 -1.22 -22.71 -9.58
CA LEU A 5 -2.55 -23.14 -9.15
C LEU A 5 -2.41 -24.19 -8.06
N VAL A 6 -2.90 -23.92 -6.85
CA VAL A 6 -2.92 -24.87 -5.73
C VAL A 6 -4.36 -25.28 -5.46
N GLU A 7 -4.75 -26.48 -5.91
CA GLU A 7 -6.14 -26.97 -5.97
C GLU A 7 -6.13 -28.51 -5.96
N ASP A 8 -6.83 -29.16 -5.03
CA ASP A 8 -6.85 -30.61 -4.88
C ASP A 8 -7.96 -31.32 -5.68
N ASP A 9 -9.06 -30.62 -6.01
CA ASP A 9 -10.08 -31.15 -6.94
C ASP A 9 -9.55 -31.09 -8.39
N GLN A 10 -9.22 -32.26 -8.93
CA GLN A 10 -8.66 -32.42 -10.28
C GLN A 10 -9.58 -31.88 -11.39
N ASN A 11 -10.89 -31.82 -11.17
CA ASN A 11 -11.84 -31.27 -12.15
C ASN A 11 -11.79 -29.74 -12.15
N ILE A 12 -11.76 -29.13 -10.97
CA ILE A 12 -11.61 -27.67 -10.82
C ILE A 12 -10.23 -27.25 -11.33
N ALA A 13 -9.18 -27.99 -10.95
CA ALA A 13 -7.81 -27.74 -11.41
C ALA A 13 -7.69 -27.84 -12.94
N GLY A 14 -8.32 -28.84 -13.57
CA GLY A 14 -8.37 -28.98 -15.02
C GLY A 14 -9.05 -27.80 -15.71
N VAL A 15 -10.30 -27.49 -15.33
CA VAL A 15 -11.07 -26.37 -15.91
C VAL A 15 -10.37 -25.02 -15.74
N LEU A 16 -9.73 -24.79 -14.59
CA LEU A 16 -8.92 -23.60 -14.36
C LEU A 16 -7.66 -23.57 -15.24
N THR A 17 -6.96 -24.70 -15.38
CA THR A 17 -5.75 -24.81 -16.20
C THR A 17 -6.05 -24.55 -17.67
N ASP A 18 -7.11 -25.14 -18.21
CA ASP A 18 -7.57 -24.91 -19.58
C ASP A 18 -7.92 -23.42 -19.80
N ALA A 19 -8.79 -22.86 -18.95
CA ALA A 19 -9.22 -21.47 -19.07
C ALA A 19 -8.06 -20.46 -18.96
N LEU A 20 -7.11 -20.66 -18.04
CA LEU A 20 -5.95 -19.78 -17.90
C LEU A 20 -4.95 -19.95 -19.07
N THR A 21 -4.84 -21.16 -19.65
CA THR A 21 -4.01 -21.43 -20.83
C THR A 21 -4.61 -20.83 -22.11
N GLU A 22 -5.95 -20.81 -22.24
CA GLU A 22 -6.64 -20.03 -23.27
C GLU A 22 -6.31 -18.53 -23.16
N GLN A 23 -6.33 -18.00 -21.93
CA GLN A 23 -5.90 -16.63 -21.60
C GLN A 23 -4.36 -16.40 -21.67
N ARG A 24 -3.60 -17.37 -22.20
CA ARG A 24 -2.14 -17.29 -22.49
C ARG A 24 -1.21 -17.22 -21.28
N TYR A 25 -1.68 -17.60 -20.10
CA TYR A 25 -0.82 -17.86 -18.94
C TYR A 25 -0.12 -19.21 -19.07
N ALA A 26 1.08 -19.32 -18.48
CA ALA A 26 1.65 -20.62 -18.13
C ALA A 26 1.11 -20.99 -16.74
N VAL A 27 0.68 -22.24 -16.54
CA VAL A 27 0.13 -22.72 -15.27
C VAL A 27 0.90 -23.96 -14.83
N ASP A 28 1.40 -23.95 -13.59
CA ASP A 28 1.77 -25.18 -12.90
C ASP A 28 0.71 -25.51 -11.85
N VAL A 29 0.46 -26.80 -11.62
CA VAL A 29 -0.58 -27.26 -10.70
C VAL A 29 0.02 -28.02 -9.52
N ALA A 30 -0.25 -27.55 -8.31
CA ALA A 30 -0.01 -28.22 -7.05
C ALA A 30 -1.32 -28.78 -6.49
N ARG A 31 -1.29 -30.01 -6.00
CA ARG A 31 -2.47 -30.78 -5.53
C ARG A 31 -2.65 -30.76 -4.01
N ASP A 32 -1.73 -30.12 -3.29
CA ASP A 32 -1.83 -29.87 -1.86
C ASP A 32 -0.99 -28.64 -1.46
N GLY A 33 -1.23 -28.11 -0.26
CA GLY A 33 -0.58 -26.88 0.17
C GLY A 33 0.92 -27.02 0.45
N GLN A 34 1.44 -28.24 0.68
CA GLN A 34 2.88 -28.43 0.85
C GLN A 34 3.60 -28.44 -0.50
N GLU A 35 3.05 -29.13 -1.50
CA GLU A 35 3.52 -29.04 -2.90
C GLU A 35 3.45 -27.59 -3.42
N GLY A 36 2.38 -26.86 -3.08
CA GLY A 36 2.26 -25.44 -3.39
C GLY A 36 3.30 -24.54 -2.69
N LEU A 37 3.71 -24.89 -1.47
CA LEU A 37 4.80 -24.19 -0.77
C LEU A 37 6.16 -24.46 -1.42
N ASP A 38 6.45 -25.73 -1.70
CA ASP A 38 7.73 -26.18 -2.26
C ASP A 38 7.94 -25.63 -3.68
N LEU A 39 6.87 -25.51 -4.47
CA LEU A 39 6.88 -24.83 -5.77
C LEU A 39 7.06 -23.32 -5.63
N ALA A 40 6.31 -22.65 -4.75
CA ALA A 40 6.41 -21.19 -4.54
C ALA A 40 7.76 -20.73 -3.97
N GLU A 41 8.53 -21.63 -3.34
CA GLU A 41 9.89 -21.35 -2.87
C GLU A 41 10.99 -21.71 -3.88
N SER A 42 10.68 -22.51 -4.91
CA SER A 42 11.63 -22.92 -5.96
C SER A 42 11.48 -22.16 -7.29
N VAL A 43 10.29 -21.60 -7.57
CA VAL A 43 9.97 -20.88 -8.83
C VAL A 43 9.36 -19.51 -8.55
N ASN A 44 9.75 -18.52 -9.36
CA ASN A 44 9.18 -17.17 -9.33
C ASN A 44 7.85 -17.14 -10.11
N TYR A 45 6.72 -17.21 -9.40
CA TYR A 45 5.40 -17.04 -10.00
C TYR A 45 4.98 -15.57 -10.05
N ASP A 46 4.27 -15.19 -11.10
CA ASP A 46 3.69 -13.85 -11.25
C ASP A 46 2.41 -13.69 -10.40
N LEU A 47 1.70 -14.78 -10.11
CA LEU A 47 0.55 -14.86 -9.17
C LEU A 47 0.38 -16.30 -8.66
N ILE A 48 -0.13 -16.46 -7.43
CA ILE A 48 -0.61 -17.76 -6.92
C ILE A 48 -2.14 -17.72 -6.80
N LEU A 49 -2.81 -18.74 -7.35
CA LEU A 49 -4.23 -19.02 -7.22
C LEU A 49 -4.38 -20.26 -6.33
N MET A 50 -5.13 -20.19 -5.24
CA MET A 50 -5.00 -21.15 -4.13
C MET A 50 -6.33 -21.41 -3.42
N ASP A 51 -6.79 -22.66 -3.31
CA ASP A 51 -7.94 -22.98 -2.47
C ASP A 51 -7.59 -22.82 -0.97
N VAL A 52 -8.54 -22.31 -0.20
CA VAL A 52 -8.56 -22.37 1.26
C VAL A 52 -8.61 -23.82 1.77
N GLY A 53 -9.32 -24.71 1.07
CA GLY A 53 -9.66 -26.08 1.50
C GLY A 53 -8.53 -27.12 1.50
N LEU A 54 -7.31 -26.74 1.12
CA LEU A 54 -6.24 -27.67 0.74
C LEU A 54 -5.83 -28.72 1.79
N PRO A 55 -5.52 -29.96 1.36
CA PRO A 55 -4.95 -31.00 2.21
C PRO A 55 -3.47 -30.73 2.57
N LYS A 56 -2.99 -31.42 3.61
CA LYS A 56 -1.67 -31.31 4.28
C LYS A 56 -1.37 -29.95 4.92
N LEU A 57 -1.70 -28.85 4.25
CA LEU A 57 -1.52 -27.47 4.68
C LEU A 57 -2.63 -26.62 4.05
N ASP A 58 -3.50 -26.05 4.87
CA ASP A 58 -4.63 -25.25 4.38
C ASP A 58 -4.16 -23.95 3.71
N GLY A 59 -4.96 -23.40 2.79
CA GLY A 59 -4.60 -22.22 2.01
C GLY A 59 -4.37 -20.95 2.84
N LEU A 60 -5.04 -20.80 3.99
CA LEU A 60 -4.82 -19.65 4.87
C LEU A 60 -3.45 -19.76 5.57
N SER A 61 -3.08 -20.95 6.04
CA SER A 61 -1.77 -21.22 6.63
C SER A 61 -0.64 -21.19 5.60
N LEU A 62 -0.89 -21.62 4.36
CA LEU A 62 0.03 -21.46 3.23
C LEU A 62 0.26 -19.97 2.92
N CYS A 63 -0.81 -19.19 2.75
CA CYS A 63 -0.73 -17.75 2.53
C CYS A 63 0.06 -17.04 3.65
N ARG A 64 -0.25 -17.34 4.92
CA ARG A 64 0.50 -16.80 6.08
C ARG A 64 1.98 -17.18 6.06
N LYS A 65 2.33 -18.43 5.75
CA LYS A 65 3.73 -18.88 5.63
C LYS A 65 4.49 -18.12 4.53
N LEU A 66 3.88 -17.97 3.36
CA LEU A 66 4.47 -17.23 2.23
C LEU A 66 4.69 -15.77 2.60
N ARG A 67 3.67 -15.09 3.17
CA ARG A 67 3.79 -13.69 3.60
C ARG A 67 4.83 -13.52 4.72
N ALA A 68 4.92 -14.45 5.66
CA ALA A 68 5.96 -14.45 6.70
C ALA A 68 7.38 -14.69 6.16
N LYS A 69 7.53 -15.25 4.95
CA LYS A 69 8.80 -15.35 4.20
C LYS A 69 9.08 -14.14 3.30
N ASN A 70 8.33 -13.03 3.46
CA ASN A 70 8.36 -11.87 2.57
C ASN A 70 8.07 -12.20 1.09
N TYR A 71 7.26 -13.23 0.83
CA TYR A 71 6.74 -13.45 -0.52
C TYR A 71 5.80 -12.29 -0.89
N HIS A 72 6.15 -11.49 -1.89
CA HIS A 72 5.42 -10.26 -2.24
C HIS A 72 4.46 -10.41 -3.43
N MET A 73 4.51 -11.51 -4.18
CA MET A 73 3.68 -11.69 -5.38
C MET A 73 2.19 -11.87 -5.01
N PRO A 74 1.26 -11.48 -5.89
CA PRO A 74 -0.17 -11.62 -5.67
C PRO A 74 -0.60 -13.04 -5.25
N ILE A 75 -1.41 -13.13 -4.19
CA ILE A 75 -2.10 -14.39 -3.80
C ILE A 75 -3.60 -14.14 -3.90
N LEU A 76 -4.28 -14.95 -4.72
CA LEU A 76 -5.74 -14.97 -4.88
C LEU A 76 -6.30 -16.25 -4.27
N LEU A 77 -7.13 -16.12 -3.24
CA LEU A 77 -7.77 -17.28 -2.60
C LEU A 77 -9.05 -17.68 -3.33
N LEU A 78 -9.19 -18.97 -3.63
CA LEU A 78 -10.47 -19.60 -3.94
C LEU A 78 -11.08 -20.12 -2.63
N THR A 79 -12.38 -19.94 -2.42
CA THR A 79 -13.04 -20.37 -1.18
C THR A 79 -14.45 -20.90 -1.44
N ALA A 80 -14.78 -22.08 -0.94
CA ALA A 80 -16.16 -22.58 -0.90
C ALA A 80 -17.02 -21.95 0.22
N ARG A 81 -16.46 -20.99 0.97
CA ARG A 81 -17.12 -20.28 2.07
C ARG A 81 -17.44 -18.85 1.64
N ASP A 82 -18.70 -18.46 1.77
CA ASP A 82 -19.27 -17.20 1.27
C ASP A 82 -19.44 -16.12 2.36
N THR A 83 -19.33 -16.49 3.64
CA THR A 83 -19.59 -15.59 4.77
C THR A 83 -18.60 -14.42 4.83
N SER A 84 -19.07 -13.25 5.25
CA SER A 84 -18.21 -12.07 5.48
C SER A 84 -17.05 -12.36 6.44
N ASN A 85 -17.22 -13.30 7.37
CA ASN A 85 -16.20 -13.65 8.35
C ASN A 85 -15.06 -14.48 7.72
N ASP A 86 -15.38 -15.47 6.87
CA ASP A 86 -14.37 -16.25 6.15
C ASP A 86 -13.61 -15.38 5.12
N LYS A 87 -14.30 -14.44 4.47
CA LYS A 87 -13.71 -13.43 3.59
C LYS A 87 -12.70 -12.55 4.32
N ILE A 88 -13.04 -12.06 5.51
CA ILE A 88 -12.11 -11.33 6.39
C ILE A 88 -10.92 -12.21 6.77
N MET A 89 -11.13 -13.47 7.18
CA MET A 89 -10.06 -14.41 7.52
C MET A 89 -9.09 -14.69 6.36
N GLY A 90 -9.57 -14.65 5.11
CA GLY A 90 -8.74 -14.74 3.90
C GLY A 90 -7.83 -13.52 3.71
N LEU A 91 -8.38 -12.31 3.85
CA LEU A 91 -7.60 -11.07 3.72
C LEU A 91 -6.66 -10.85 4.92
N ASP A 92 -7.06 -11.21 6.15
CA ASP A 92 -6.21 -11.21 7.36
C ASP A 92 -5.09 -12.26 7.30
N ALA A 93 -5.20 -13.28 6.45
CA ALA A 93 -4.09 -14.20 6.14
C ALA A 93 -3.05 -13.58 5.17
N GLY A 94 -3.29 -12.37 4.66
CA GLY A 94 -2.43 -11.64 3.75
C GLY A 94 -2.68 -11.91 2.26
N ALA A 95 -3.85 -12.47 1.91
CA ALA A 95 -4.26 -12.59 0.51
C ALA A 95 -4.55 -11.22 -0.11
N ASP A 96 -4.28 -11.07 -1.41
CA ASP A 96 -4.52 -9.81 -2.12
C ASP A 96 -5.97 -9.61 -2.51
N ASP A 97 -6.71 -10.70 -2.75
CA ASP A 97 -8.14 -10.75 -3.05
C ASP A 97 -8.66 -12.21 -2.85
N TYR A 98 -9.98 -12.42 -2.91
CA TYR A 98 -10.61 -13.74 -2.83
C TYR A 98 -11.72 -13.90 -3.89
N VAL A 99 -12.05 -15.15 -4.23
CA VAL A 99 -13.15 -15.55 -5.13
C VAL A 99 -13.91 -16.72 -4.52
N VAL A 100 -15.24 -16.63 -4.50
CA VAL A 100 -16.12 -17.65 -3.90
C VAL A 100 -16.49 -18.73 -4.94
N LYS A 101 -16.36 -20.02 -4.58
CA LYS A 101 -16.81 -21.16 -5.39
C LYS A 101 -18.34 -21.34 -5.22
N PRO A 102 -19.12 -21.58 -6.30
CA PRO A 102 -18.72 -21.62 -7.70
C PRO A 102 -18.55 -20.22 -8.30
N PHE A 103 -17.49 -20.00 -9.08
CA PHE A 103 -17.12 -18.70 -9.64
C PHE A 103 -17.34 -18.63 -11.17
N ASN A 104 -17.47 -17.40 -11.67
CA ASN A 104 -17.45 -17.13 -13.11
C ASN A 104 -16.00 -17.01 -13.61
N ILE A 105 -15.64 -17.81 -14.63
CA ILE A 105 -14.29 -17.80 -15.23
C ILE A 105 -13.88 -16.42 -15.78
N ALA A 106 -14.81 -15.65 -16.35
CA ALA A 106 -14.52 -14.32 -16.87
C ALA A 106 -14.26 -13.29 -15.74
N GLU A 107 -14.94 -13.43 -14.60
CA GLU A 107 -14.69 -12.63 -13.40
C GLU A 107 -13.32 -12.97 -12.79
N LEU A 108 -13.02 -14.26 -12.64
CA LEU A 108 -11.73 -14.74 -12.15
C LEU A 108 -10.57 -14.24 -13.03
N ALA A 109 -10.70 -14.33 -14.35
CA ALA A 109 -9.72 -13.79 -15.30
C ALA A 109 -9.59 -12.25 -15.20
N ALA A 110 -10.67 -11.52 -14.92
CA ALA A 110 -10.61 -10.07 -14.69
C ALA A 110 -9.87 -9.71 -13.40
N ARG A 111 -10.13 -10.40 -12.29
CA ARG A 111 -9.39 -10.24 -11.02
C ARG A 111 -7.90 -10.58 -11.19
N ILE A 112 -7.57 -11.66 -11.89
CA ILE A 112 -6.18 -12.05 -12.20
C ILE A 112 -5.48 -10.95 -13.01
N ARG A 113 -6.10 -10.41 -14.06
CA ARG A 113 -5.54 -9.25 -14.80
C ARG A 113 -5.33 -8.03 -13.90
N ALA A 114 -6.29 -7.71 -13.04
CA ALA A 114 -6.21 -6.57 -12.12
C ALA A 114 -5.11 -6.75 -11.05
N LEU A 115 -4.86 -7.99 -10.60
CA LEU A 115 -3.77 -8.35 -9.70
C LEU A 115 -2.40 -8.25 -10.40
N LEU A 116 -2.27 -8.81 -11.61
CA LEU A 116 -1.02 -8.86 -12.38
C LEU A 116 -0.57 -7.50 -12.93
N ARG A 117 -1.47 -6.52 -13.04
CA ARG A 117 -1.14 -5.13 -13.40
C ARG A 117 -0.35 -4.39 -12.31
N ARG A 118 -0.38 -4.87 -11.05
CA ARG A 118 0.23 -4.22 -9.87
C ARG A 118 1.76 -4.44 -9.75
N GLY A 119 2.45 -4.56 -10.88
CA GLY A 119 3.91 -4.76 -10.98
C GLY A 119 4.72 -3.47 -10.88
N GLU A 120 6.02 -3.54 -11.17
CA GLU A 120 7.03 -2.47 -10.91
C GLU A 120 6.77 -1.12 -11.63
N VAL A 121 5.83 -1.05 -12.58
CA VAL A 121 5.38 0.20 -13.22
C VAL A 121 3.85 0.19 -13.34
N PRO A 122 3.14 1.27 -12.94
CA PRO A 122 1.72 1.44 -13.23
C PRO A 122 1.48 1.38 -14.74
N SER A 123 0.89 0.29 -15.22
CA SER A 123 0.62 0.07 -16.64
C SER A 123 -0.81 0.48 -16.99
N SER A 124 -0.94 1.21 -18.10
CA SER A 124 -2.23 1.40 -18.79
C SER A 124 -2.87 0.04 -19.08
N PRO A 125 -4.21 -0.10 -19.07
CA PRO A 125 -4.87 -1.34 -19.48
C PRO A 125 -4.48 -1.76 -20.90
N ILE A 126 -4.07 -0.84 -21.77
CA ILE A 126 -3.43 -1.13 -23.06
C ILE A 126 -1.91 -0.91 -22.91
N LEU A 127 -1.12 -1.95 -23.15
CA LEU A 127 0.34 -1.87 -23.13
C LEU A 127 0.85 -1.23 -24.42
N GLN A 128 1.66 -0.18 -24.32
CA GLN A 128 2.12 0.61 -25.47
C GLN A 128 3.65 0.78 -25.50
N TRP A 129 4.24 0.79 -26.71
CA TRP A 129 5.65 1.12 -26.93
C TRP A 129 5.89 1.66 -28.35
N GLY A 130 6.07 2.97 -28.48
CA GLY A 130 5.94 3.64 -29.79
C GLY A 130 4.53 3.42 -30.35
N ASP A 131 4.42 3.12 -31.64
CA ASP A 131 3.12 2.83 -32.28
C ASP A 131 2.57 1.42 -31.96
N LEU A 132 3.34 0.57 -31.25
CA LEU A 132 2.92 -0.77 -30.90
C LEU A 132 1.98 -0.76 -29.69
N CYS A 133 0.77 -1.31 -29.86
CA CYS A 133 -0.24 -1.44 -28.80
C CYS A 133 -0.63 -2.91 -28.63
N LEU A 134 -0.83 -3.34 -27.38
CA LEU A 134 -1.33 -4.68 -27.01
C LEU A 134 -2.39 -4.53 -25.92
N ASP A 135 -3.59 -5.07 -26.15
CA ASP A 135 -4.67 -5.11 -25.15
C ASP A 135 -4.79 -6.52 -24.54
N PRO A 136 -4.43 -6.72 -23.25
CA PRO A 136 -4.57 -8.00 -22.55
C PRO A 136 -6.03 -8.40 -22.25
N THR A 137 -7.01 -7.54 -22.55
CA THR A 137 -8.45 -7.81 -22.37
C THR A 137 -9.02 -8.57 -23.57
N THR A 138 -8.62 -8.20 -24.79
CA THR A 138 -9.04 -8.84 -26.05
C THR A 138 -7.96 -9.73 -26.69
N CYS A 139 -6.75 -9.75 -26.12
CA CYS A 139 -5.54 -10.36 -26.69
C CYS A 139 -5.17 -9.83 -28.09
N GLN A 140 -5.62 -8.62 -28.44
CA GLN A 140 -5.30 -7.99 -29.72
C GLN A 140 -3.97 -7.24 -29.65
N VAL A 141 -3.26 -7.21 -30.77
CA VAL A 141 -2.03 -6.44 -30.98
C VAL A 141 -2.18 -5.62 -32.25
N THR A 142 -1.79 -4.35 -32.20
CA THR A 142 -1.74 -3.45 -33.36
C THR A 142 -0.40 -2.73 -33.42
N TYR A 143 0.00 -2.33 -34.62
CA TYR A 143 1.09 -1.38 -34.86
C TYR A 143 0.54 -0.21 -35.67
N GLY A 144 0.50 0.98 -35.05
CA GLY A 144 -0.33 2.09 -35.52
C GLY A 144 -1.80 1.63 -35.63
N SER A 145 -2.38 1.79 -36.81
CA SER A 145 -3.74 1.34 -37.15
C SER A 145 -3.83 -0.08 -37.75
N GLN A 146 -2.72 -0.83 -37.86
CA GLN A 146 -2.70 -2.16 -38.47
C GLN A 146 -2.74 -3.28 -37.42
N SER A 147 -3.58 -4.30 -37.61
CA SER A 147 -3.63 -5.48 -36.75
C SER A 147 -2.45 -6.43 -36.99
N LEU A 148 -1.85 -6.94 -35.92
CA LEU A 148 -0.63 -7.77 -35.93
C LEU A 148 -0.92 -9.19 -35.41
N PRO A 149 -1.19 -10.18 -36.28
CA PRO A 149 -1.55 -11.54 -35.86
C PRO A 149 -0.35 -12.34 -35.34
N LEU A 150 -0.18 -12.37 -34.02
CA LEU A 150 0.82 -13.18 -33.31
C LEU A 150 0.31 -14.60 -33.00
N SER A 151 1.22 -15.57 -32.94
CA SER A 151 0.93 -16.89 -32.36
C SER A 151 1.00 -16.84 -30.82
N PRO A 152 0.45 -17.82 -30.08
CA PRO A 152 0.34 -17.75 -28.61
C PRO A 152 1.65 -17.40 -27.89
N LYS A 153 2.77 -18.08 -28.20
CA LYS A 153 4.07 -17.81 -27.56
C LYS A 153 4.73 -16.51 -28.06
N GLU A 154 4.45 -16.06 -29.29
CA GLU A 154 4.89 -14.73 -29.77
C GLU A 154 4.14 -13.60 -29.04
N TYR A 155 2.84 -13.79 -28.77
CA TYR A 155 2.04 -12.87 -27.96
C TYR A 155 2.57 -12.80 -26.52
N SER A 156 2.73 -13.95 -25.84
CA SER A 156 3.19 -13.96 -24.45
C SER A 156 4.63 -13.43 -24.29
N LEU A 157 5.48 -13.61 -25.31
CA LEU A 157 6.80 -12.95 -25.40
C LEU A 157 6.66 -11.42 -25.46
N LEU A 158 5.80 -10.91 -26.35
CA LEU A 158 5.60 -9.47 -26.50
C LEU A 158 5.01 -8.86 -25.22
N GLU A 159 4.01 -9.49 -24.61
CA GLU A 159 3.44 -9.04 -23.35
C GLU A 159 4.48 -9.03 -22.23
N LEU A 160 5.31 -10.07 -22.11
CA LEU A 160 6.40 -10.12 -21.12
C LEU A 160 7.36 -8.93 -21.27
N PHE A 161 7.79 -8.63 -22.50
CA PHE A 161 8.67 -7.49 -22.75
C PHE A 161 7.98 -6.14 -22.57
N LEU A 162 6.71 -5.98 -22.95
CA LEU A 162 5.99 -4.71 -22.77
C LEU A 162 5.72 -4.40 -21.29
N ARG A 163 5.34 -5.41 -20.48
CA ARG A 163 5.20 -5.27 -19.02
C ARG A 163 6.53 -5.01 -18.31
N ASN A 164 7.65 -5.42 -18.92
CA ASN A 164 8.99 -5.31 -18.35
C ASN A 164 9.95 -4.54 -19.30
N ASN A 165 9.47 -3.43 -19.86
CA ASN A 165 10.08 -2.69 -20.98
C ASN A 165 11.55 -2.25 -20.81
N ARG A 166 12.07 -2.30 -19.59
CA ARG A 166 13.44 -1.91 -19.21
C ARG A 166 14.33 -3.07 -18.74
N ARG A 167 13.85 -4.32 -18.77
CA ARG A 167 14.54 -5.53 -18.24
C ARG A 167 15.14 -6.39 -19.34
N VAL A 168 16.29 -6.99 -19.06
CA VAL A 168 16.88 -8.08 -19.88
C VAL A 168 16.42 -9.42 -19.30
N PHE A 169 15.98 -10.33 -20.16
CA PHE A 169 15.67 -11.70 -19.79
C PHE A 169 16.62 -12.68 -20.50
N SER A 170 17.21 -13.60 -19.75
CA SER A 170 17.94 -14.75 -20.30
C SER A 170 16.98 -15.73 -20.99
N ARG A 171 17.52 -16.68 -21.77
CA ARG A 171 16.68 -17.70 -22.41
C ARG A 171 16.01 -18.61 -21.40
N SER A 172 16.73 -18.99 -20.33
CA SER A 172 16.13 -19.63 -19.15
C SER A 172 14.99 -18.80 -18.57
N ALA A 173 15.20 -17.54 -18.18
CA ALA A 173 14.15 -16.70 -17.59
C ALA A 173 12.91 -16.50 -18.50
N ILE A 174 13.09 -16.55 -19.83
CA ILE A 174 11.98 -16.54 -20.79
C ILE A 174 11.23 -17.87 -20.82
N LEU A 175 11.93 -19.02 -20.73
CA LEU A 175 11.29 -20.32 -20.51
C LEU A 175 10.50 -20.30 -19.20
N ASP A 176 11.17 -19.89 -18.12
CA ASP A 176 10.67 -19.88 -16.75
C ASP A 176 9.40 -19.03 -16.57
N HIS A 177 9.19 -17.96 -17.34
CA HIS A 177 7.98 -17.11 -17.27
C HIS A 177 6.86 -17.49 -18.27
N LEU A 178 7.12 -18.31 -19.30
CA LEU A 178 6.22 -18.52 -20.45
C LEU A 178 5.88 -19.99 -20.78
N TRP A 179 6.52 -20.96 -20.15
CA TRP A 179 6.17 -22.38 -20.22
C TRP A 179 6.01 -22.95 -18.81
N SER A 180 5.15 -23.95 -18.65
CA SER A 180 4.98 -24.76 -17.43
C SER A 180 6.04 -25.86 -17.37
N PHE A 181 6.15 -26.57 -16.24
CA PHE A 181 7.11 -27.67 -16.08
C PHE A 181 6.92 -28.80 -17.09
N ASP A 182 5.68 -29.24 -17.32
CA ASP A 182 5.37 -30.43 -18.13
C ASP A 182 5.56 -30.23 -19.65
N ASP A 183 5.61 -28.98 -20.13
CA ASP A 183 5.79 -28.60 -21.54
C ASP A 183 6.99 -27.65 -21.72
N SER A 184 8.08 -27.81 -20.95
CA SER A 184 9.25 -26.91 -21.05
C SER A 184 10.24 -27.33 -22.15
N PRO A 185 10.40 -26.56 -23.25
CA PRO A 185 11.32 -26.89 -24.33
C PRO A 185 12.74 -26.34 -24.10
N GLY A 186 13.72 -26.84 -24.87
CA GLY A 186 15.08 -26.29 -24.86
C GLY A 186 15.18 -24.83 -25.35
N GLU A 187 16.24 -24.13 -24.94
CA GLU A 187 16.46 -22.69 -25.21
C GLU A 187 16.36 -22.28 -26.69
N ASP A 188 16.62 -23.19 -27.64
CA ASP A 188 16.52 -22.92 -29.08
C ASP A 188 15.09 -22.59 -29.51
N THR A 189 14.07 -23.08 -28.81
CA THR A 189 12.67 -22.74 -29.06
C THR A 189 12.38 -21.26 -28.76
N VAL A 190 13.02 -20.68 -27.74
CA VAL A 190 12.96 -19.22 -27.51
C VAL A 190 13.58 -18.46 -28.67
N LYS A 191 14.72 -18.91 -29.21
CA LYS A 191 15.36 -18.29 -30.39
C LYS A 191 14.45 -18.32 -31.61
N ALA A 192 13.70 -19.41 -31.81
CA ALA A 192 12.74 -19.55 -32.90
C ALA A 192 11.55 -18.58 -32.77
N HIS A 193 10.92 -18.48 -31.60
CA HIS A 193 9.79 -17.57 -31.41
C HIS A 193 10.20 -16.09 -31.46
N ILE A 194 11.37 -15.71 -30.90
CA ILE A 194 11.91 -14.35 -31.05
C ILE A 194 12.14 -13.99 -32.53
N LYS A 195 12.63 -14.96 -33.34
CA LYS A 195 12.82 -14.76 -34.79
C LYS A 195 11.47 -14.54 -35.50
N GLY A 196 10.45 -15.32 -35.18
CA GLY A 196 9.09 -15.16 -35.71
C GLY A 196 8.48 -13.79 -35.36
N LEU A 197 8.51 -13.41 -34.08
CA LEU A 197 8.01 -12.14 -33.58
C LEU A 197 8.69 -10.94 -34.26
N ARG A 198 10.04 -10.94 -34.37
CA ARG A 198 10.77 -9.92 -35.14
C ARG A 198 10.36 -9.87 -36.61
N GLN A 199 10.16 -11.02 -37.26
CA GLN A 199 9.76 -11.07 -38.67
C GLN A 199 8.36 -10.48 -38.88
N LYS A 200 7.42 -10.74 -37.96
CA LYS A 200 6.07 -10.16 -37.99
C LYS A 200 6.05 -8.66 -37.71
N LEU A 201 6.78 -8.20 -36.69
CA LEU A 201 6.91 -6.76 -36.39
C LEU A 201 7.47 -5.97 -37.59
N ARG A 202 8.54 -6.47 -38.22
CA ARG A 202 9.12 -5.84 -39.42
C ARG A 202 8.17 -5.86 -40.62
N ALA A 203 7.25 -6.83 -40.71
CA ALA A 203 6.29 -6.91 -41.82
C ALA A 203 5.19 -5.82 -41.76
N VAL A 204 4.86 -5.32 -40.56
CA VAL A 204 3.97 -4.14 -40.38
C VAL A 204 4.74 -2.81 -40.33
N GLY A 205 6.02 -2.82 -40.74
CA GLY A 205 6.87 -1.62 -40.82
C GLY A 205 7.51 -1.17 -39.50
N ALA A 206 7.35 -1.93 -38.41
CA ALA A 206 7.98 -1.59 -37.14
C ALA A 206 9.52 -1.72 -37.22
N ALA A 207 10.22 -0.87 -36.46
CA ALA A 207 11.65 -1.00 -36.21
C ALA A 207 11.98 -2.34 -35.52
N ASP A 208 13.26 -2.68 -35.40
CA ASP A 208 13.66 -3.87 -34.63
C ASP A 208 13.58 -3.58 -33.11
N LEU A 209 12.34 -3.65 -32.60
CA LEU A 209 11.94 -3.29 -31.23
C LEU A 209 12.42 -4.29 -30.16
N ILE A 210 12.95 -5.45 -30.55
CA ILE A 210 13.52 -6.44 -29.64
C ILE A 210 15.02 -6.49 -29.92
N GLU A 211 15.83 -6.26 -28.89
CA GLU A 211 17.29 -6.34 -28.95
C GLU A 211 17.78 -7.70 -28.44
N THR A 212 18.89 -8.20 -29.00
CA THR A 212 19.61 -9.37 -28.47
C THR A 212 20.87 -8.89 -27.79
N VAL A 213 20.90 -8.95 -26.46
CA VAL A 213 22.06 -8.62 -25.65
C VAL A 213 22.97 -9.84 -25.61
N TYR A 214 24.10 -9.79 -26.31
CA TYR A 214 24.96 -10.95 -26.52
C TYR A 214 25.44 -11.54 -25.18
N GLY A 215 25.37 -12.87 -25.03
CA GLY A 215 25.66 -13.57 -23.78
C GLY A 215 24.57 -13.47 -22.68
N LEU A 216 23.76 -12.41 -22.65
CA LEU A 216 22.78 -12.16 -21.57
C LEU A 216 21.33 -12.50 -21.92
N GLY A 217 20.91 -12.34 -23.19
CA GLY A 217 19.56 -12.71 -23.65
C GLY A 217 18.89 -11.66 -24.53
N TYR A 218 17.68 -11.23 -24.15
CA TYR A 218 16.85 -10.30 -24.93
C TYR A 218 16.25 -9.20 -24.06
N ARG A 219 16.03 -8.01 -24.64
CA ARG A 219 15.23 -6.92 -24.06
C ARG A 219 14.40 -6.23 -25.13
N LEU A 220 13.41 -5.44 -24.71
CA LEU A 220 12.84 -4.42 -25.58
C LEU A 220 13.92 -3.34 -25.83
N ARG A 221 14.04 -2.87 -27.07
CA ARG A 221 14.99 -1.82 -27.45
C ARG A 221 14.47 -0.48 -26.93
N GLU A 222 15.33 0.24 -26.21
CA GLU A 222 15.10 1.65 -25.85
C GLU A 222 14.96 2.48 -27.13
N LEU A 223 13.88 3.25 -27.23
CA LEU A 223 13.73 4.29 -28.24
C LEU A 223 14.66 5.44 -27.81
N ASP A 224 15.79 5.64 -28.50
CA ASP A 224 16.69 6.78 -28.24
C ASP A 224 15.86 8.08 -28.27
N SER A 225 15.79 8.92 -27.24
CA SER A 225 16.69 9.25 -26.12
C SER A 225 16.16 8.90 -24.71
N LEU A 226 16.94 8.64 -23.64
CA LEU A 226 18.40 8.66 -23.42
C LEU A 226 18.78 7.75 -22.19
N GLN A 227 19.68 6.80 -22.41
CA GLN A 227 20.70 6.20 -21.49
C GLN A 227 20.41 5.85 -19.99
N LYS A 228 20.59 4.55 -19.69
CA LYS A 228 20.67 3.83 -18.38
C LYS A 228 22.16 3.70 -17.87
N PRO A 229 22.58 2.98 -16.78
CA PRO A 229 21.98 1.82 -16.04
C PRO A 229 22.20 1.72 -14.48
N ALA A 230 21.88 0.55 -13.88
CA ALA A 230 22.23 0.06 -12.52
C ALA A 230 22.91 -1.36 -12.60
N PRO A 231 23.40 -2.04 -11.51
CA PRO A 231 22.63 -3.17 -10.89
C PRO A 231 23.02 -3.72 -9.45
N THR A 232 22.20 -4.66 -8.89
CA THR A 232 22.50 -5.80 -7.90
C THR A 232 22.93 -5.51 -6.42
N VAL A 233 23.02 -6.44 -5.41
CA VAL A 233 22.25 -7.61 -4.82
C VAL A 233 23.12 -8.27 -3.66
N GLU A 234 22.69 -8.84 -2.49
CA GLU A 234 22.11 -10.20 -2.22
C GLU A 234 21.82 -10.53 -0.69
N LYS A 235 20.60 -11.06 -0.38
CA LYS A 235 20.03 -12.05 0.62
C LYS A 235 20.47 -12.39 2.11
N ALA A 236 19.44 -12.35 3.01
CA ALA A 236 18.99 -13.32 4.09
C ALA A 236 19.84 -13.64 5.36
N PRO A 237 19.32 -14.26 6.49
CA PRO A 237 17.95 -14.56 7.03
C PRO A 237 17.73 -14.01 8.49
N GLY A 238 16.79 -14.38 9.41
CA GLY A 238 15.47 -15.08 9.40
C GLY A 238 15.03 -15.82 10.74
N SER A 239 13.80 -15.60 11.26
CA SER A 239 12.99 -16.38 12.28
C SER A 239 13.43 -16.45 13.79
N PRO A 240 12.55 -16.75 14.82
CA PRO A 240 11.24 -17.45 14.81
C PRO A 240 10.02 -16.70 15.47
N LYS A 241 9.20 -17.36 16.31
CA LYS A 241 7.73 -17.18 16.55
C LYS A 241 7.38 -16.91 18.06
N ASP A 242 6.14 -16.84 18.61
CA ASP A 242 4.87 -17.61 18.42
C ASP A 242 3.54 -16.84 18.69
N GLU A 243 2.42 -17.58 18.72
CA GLU A 243 1.01 -17.19 18.57
C GLU A 243 0.30 -16.81 19.89
N ALA A 244 -0.45 -15.68 19.91
CA ALA A 244 -1.32 -15.33 21.05
C ALA A 244 -2.56 -14.44 20.74
N THR A 245 -2.58 -13.70 19.62
CA THR A 245 -3.36 -12.43 19.52
C THR A 245 -4.75 -12.51 18.86
N GLN A 246 -5.33 -13.70 18.65
CA GLN A 246 -6.53 -13.85 17.82
C GLN A 246 -7.85 -13.38 18.47
N THR A 247 -8.02 -13.54 19.78
CA THR A 247 -9.34 -13.42 20.45
C THR A 247 -9.88 -11.99 20.55
N THR A 248 -9.00 -10.97 20.55
CA THR A 248 -9.37 -9.60 20.97
C THR A 248 -9.98 -8.74 19.86
N ARG A 249 -9.90 -9.14 18.58
CA ARG A 249 -10.43 -8.35 17.46
C ARG A 249 -11.97 -8.37 17.40
N GLN A 250 -12.60 -9.54 17.61
CA GLN A 250 -14.04 -9.72 17.42
C GLN A 250 -14.89 -8.86 18.38
N ALA A 251 -14.49 -8.76 19.65
CA ALA A 251 -15.21 -7.98 20.66
C ALA A 251 -15.25 -6.46 20.34
N LYS A 252 -14.23 -5.92 19.66
CA LYS A 252 -14.17 -4.49 19.31
C LYS A 252 -15.11 -4.12 18.15
N THR A 253 -15.44 -5.06 17.26
CA THR A 253 -16.28 -4.80 16.09
C THR A 253 -17.75 -4.55 16.46
N GLN A 254 -18.31 -5.32 17.40
CA GLN A 254 -19.73 -5.24 17.74
C GLN A 254 -20.12 -3.88 18.35
N VAL A 255 -19.28 -3.34 19.24
CA VAL A 255 -19.58 -2.11 19.99
C VAL A 255 -19.76 -0.89 19.08
N ALA A 256 -18.93 -0.76 18.04
CA ALA A 256 -19.02 0.35 17.09
C ALA A 256 -20.30 0.29 16.23
N VAL A 257 -20.72 -0.92 15.82
CA VAL A 257 -21.97 -1.12 15.06
C VAL A 257 -23.19 -0.73 15.91
N THR A 258 -23.22 -1.13 17.19
CA THR A 258 -24.30 -0.77 18.12
C THR A 258 -24.36 0.73 18.41
N GLN A 259 -23.22 1.43 18.50
CA GLN A 259 -23.19 2.89 18.68
C GLN A 259 -23.69 3.64 17.44
N ALA A 260 -23.29 3.22 16.24
CA ALA A 260 -23.81 3.82 15.00
C ALA A 260 -25.33 3.60 14.85
N TRP A 261 -25.80 2.38 15.08
CA TRP A 261 -27.22 1.99 15.00
C TRP A 261 -28.17 2.96 15.74
N LEU A 262 -27.79 3.37 16.96
CA LEU A 262 -28.59 4.28 17.79
C LEU A 262 -28.77 5.69 17.18
N VAL A 263 -27.85 6.13 16.32
CA VAL A 263 -27.93 7.42 15.61
C VAL A 263 -28.74 7.30 14.32
N PHE A 264 -28.65 6.17 13.60
CA PHE A 264 -29.30 5.98 12.29
C PHE A 264 -30.76 5.52 12.36
N LYS A 265 -31.20 4.89 13.47
CA LYS A 265 -32.57 4.36 13.62
C LYS A 265 -33.70 5.34 13.21
N PRO A 266 -33.68 6.64 13.55
CA PRO A 266 -34.75 7.57 13.16
C PRO A 266 -34.93 7.71 11.64
N SER A 267 -33.84 7.83 10.88
CA SER A 267 -33.90 8.01 9.41
C SER A 267 -34.34 6.73 8.69
N LEU A 268 -33.95 5.56 9.21
CA LEU A 268 -34.44 4.27 8.70
C LEU A 268 -35.96 4.12 8.91
N LEU A 269 -36.49 4.58 10.04
CA LEU A 269 -37.93 4.61 10.32
C LEU A 269 -38.68 5.64 9.47
N GLU A 270 -38.06 6.78 9.13
CA GLU A 270 -38.62 7.76 8.20
C GLU A 270 -38.78 7.18 6.79
N ARG A 271 -37.77 6.46 6.28
CA ARG A 271 -37.86 5.69 5.02
C ARG A 271 -39.00 4.66 5.05
N VAL A 272 -39.12 3.89 6.13
CA VAL A 272 -40.23 2.94 6.33
C VAL A 272 -41.58 3.66 6.32
N THR A 273 -41.67 4.88 6.87
CA THR A 273 -42.91 5.68 6.88
C THR A 273 -43.37 6.09 5.47
N VAL A 274 -42.45 6.35 4.53
CA VAL A 274 -42.79 6.58 3.11
C VAL A 274 -43.40 5.33 2.48
N LEU A 275 -42.83 4.15 2.77
CA LEU A 275 -43.35 2.87 2.29
C LEU A 275 -44.73 2.55 2.90
N GLU A 276 -44.96 2.86 4.17
CA GLU A 276 -46.28 2.74 4.83
C GLU A 276 -47.34 3.61 4.15
N GLN A 277 -47.03 4.88 3.85
CA GLN A 277 -47.95 5.80 3.17
C GLN A 277 -48.32 5.31 1.75
N ALA A 278 -47.36 4.74 1.02
CA ALA A 278 -47.62 4.16 -0.29
C ALA A 278 -48.58 2.94 -0.22
N ILE A 279 -48.46 2.09 0.80
CA ILE A 279 -49.39 0.96 1.00
C ILE A 279 -50.76 1.45 1.47
N GLU A 280 -50.85 2.43 2.37
CA GLU A 280 -52.13 2.99 2.79
C GLU A 280 -52.90 3.57 1.59
N LYS A 281 -52.19 4.28 0.69
CA LYS A 281 -52.75 4.77 -0.56
C LYS A 281 -53.10 3.66 -1.56
N LEU A 282 -52.35 2.56 -1.58
CA LEU A 282 -52.69 1.38 -2.38
C LEU A 282 -53.98 0.69 -1.88
N HIS A 283 -54.16 0.52 -0.57
CA HIS A 283 -55.42 0.02 0.02
C HIS A 283 -56.62 0.92 -0.28
N GLN A 284 -56.41 2.23 -0.37
CA GLN A 284 -57.44 3.22 -0.71
C GLN A 284 -57.71 3.33 -2.22
N GLY A 285 -56.96 2.62 -3.08
CA GLY A 285 -57.06 2.75 -4.54
C GLY A 285 -56.58 4.12 -5.07
N GLN A 286 -55.69 4.79 -4.33
CA GLN A 286 -55.21 6.16 -4.55
C GLN A 286 -53.68 6.26 -4.73
N LEU A 287 -52.98 5.15 -4.98
CA LEU A 287 -51.54 5.18 -5.24
C LEU A 287 -51.26 5.90 -6.57
N THR A 288 -50.48 6.98 -6.53
CA THR A 288 -50.00 7.70 -7.72
C THR A 288 -48.67 7.14 -8.19
N ASP A 289 -48.35 7.27 -9.48
CA ASP A 289 -47.07 6.81 -10.03
C ASP A 289 -45.86 7.50 -9.40
N GLU A 290 -45.99 8.78 -9.05
CA GLU A 290 -44.96 9.53 -8.31
C GLU A 290 -44.68 8.89 -6.93
N LEU A 291 -45.73 8.60 -6.15
CA LEU A 291 -45.58 7.98 -4.83
C LEU A 291 -45.09 6.52 -4.94
N ARG A 292 -45.48 5.81 -6.00
CA ARG A 292 -44.97 4.47 -6.33
C ARG A 292 -43.47 4.49 -6.63
N TYR A 293 -43.01 5.43 -7.45
CA TYR A 293 -41.60 5.58 -7.80
C TYR A 293 -40.74 6.04 -6.60
N GLN A 294 -41.25 6.96 -5.78
CA GLN A 294 -40.60 7.36 -4.53
C GLN A 294 -40.48 6.17 -3.55
N ALA A 295 -41.55 5.36 -3.40
CA ALA A 295 -41.53 4.17 -2.57
C ALA A 295 -40.53 3.10 -3.09
N ALA A 296 -40.47 2.86 -4.40
CA ALA A 296 -39.48 1.96 -4.99
C ALA A 296 -38.03 2.41 -4.67
N ARG A 297 -37.73 3.71 -4.83
CA ARG A 297 -36.41 4.27 -4.52
C ARG A 297 -36.06 4.19 -3.04
N GLU A 298 -36.99 4.47 -2.12
CA GLU A 298 -36.68 4.32 -0.69
C GLU A 298 -36.61 2.84 -0.27
N ALA A 299 -37.30 1.91 -0.94
CA ALA A 299 -37.10 0.47 -0.73
C ALA A 299 -35.68 0.02 -1.15
N HIS A 300 -35.20 0.44 -2.31
CA HIS A 300 -33.83 0.20 -2.78
C HIS A 300 -32.78 0.73 -1.79
N LYS A 301 -32.90 2.02 -1.40
CA LYS A 301 -31.98 2.64 -0.44
C LYS A 301 -32.05 1.98 0.93
N LEU A 302 -33.23 1.55 1.38
CA LEU A 302 -33.42 0.84 2.65
C LEU A 302 -32.80 -0.56 2.62
N ALA A 303 -32.84 -1.27 1.48
CA ALA A 303 -32.11 -2.52 1.30
C ALA A 303 -30.59 -2.31 1.41
N GLY A 304 -30.06 -1.23 0.83
CA GLY A 304 -28.67 -0.83 0.98
C GLY A 304 -28.28 -0.51 2.44
N SER A 305 -29.05 0.33 3.12
CA SER A 305 -28.71 0.79 4.48
C SER A 305 -29.00 -0.23 5.59
N ALA A 306 -30.05 -1.06 5.48
CA ALA A 306 -30.37 -2.06 6.50
C ALA A 306 -29.34 -3.21 6.55
N GLY A 307 -28.74 -3.57 5.41
CA GLY A 307 -27.71 -4.60 5.34
C GLY A 307 -26.43 -4.21 6.07
N MET A 308 -26.08 -2.92 6.11
CA MET A 308 -24.87 -2.40 6.75
C MET A 308 -24.84 -2.64 8.28
N PHE A 309 -25.99 -2.62 8.94
CA PHE A 309 -26.13 -2.91 10.38
C PHE A 309 -26.44 -4.39 10.67
N GLY A 310 -26.33 -5.27 9.67
CA GLY A 310 -26.53 -6.72 9.81
C GLY A 310 -27.98 -7.20 9.74
N PHE A 311 -28.96 -6.35 9.39
CA PHE A 311 -30.36 -6.77 9.28
C PHE A 311 -30.63 -7.50 7.95
N HIS A 312 -30.16 -8.75 7.86
CA HIS A 312 -30.30 -9.63 6.70
C HIS A 312 -31.79 -9.92 6.36
N GLY A 313 -32.66 -9.95 7.37
CA GLY A 313 -34.11 -10.07 7.20
C GLY A 313 -34.72 -8.81 6.56
N ALA A 314 -34.43 -7.63 7.12
CA ALA A 314 -34.88 -6.34 6.61
C ALA A 314 -34.40 -6.10 5.17
N THR A 315 -33.16 -6.47 4.85
CA THR A 315 -32.58 -6.38 3.50
C THR A 315 -33.38 -7.19 2.46
N LYS A 316 -33.77 -8.43 2.80
CA LYS A 316 -34.58 -9.29 1.93
C LYS A 316 -36.02 -8.78 1.81
N LEU A 317 -36.59 -8.25 2.88
CA LEU A 317 -37.91 -7.63 2.86
C LEU A 317 -37.92 -6.38 1.98
N ALA A 318 -36.93 -5.49 2.11
CA ALA A 318 -36.82 -4.27 1.32
C ALA A 318 -36.68 -4.54 -0.19
N ARG A 319 -35.81 -5.47 -0.61
CA ARG A 319 -35.73 -5.90 -2.03
C ARG A 319 -37.05 -6.51 -2.55
N SER A 320 -37.75 -7.28 -1.72
CA SER A 320 -39.07 -7.81 -2.08
C SER A 320 -40.16 -6.72 -2.17
N LEU A 321 -39.97 -5.53 -1.59
CA LEU A 321 -40.87 -4.39 -1.77
C LEU A 321 -40.51 -3.63 -3.06
N GLU A 322 -39.22 -3.40 -3.29
CA GLU A 322 -38.63 -2.81 -4.50
C GLU A 322 -39.12 -3.53 -5.78
N GLU A 323 -38.88 -4.84 -5.88
CA GLU A 323 -39.29 -5.69 -7.02
C GLU A 323 -40.80 -5.65 -7.32
N ILE A 324 -41.65 -5.40 -6.32
CA ILE A 324 -43.12 -5.37 -6.47
C ILE A 324 -43.62 -3.95 -6.77
N LEU A 325 -42.88 -2.90 -6.40
CA LEU A 325 -43.23 -1.50 -6.69
C LEU A 325 -42.77 -1.05 -8.09
N GLU A 326 -41.66 -1.59 -8.59
CA GLU A 326 -41.17 -1.33 -9.96
C GLU A 326 -41.96 -2.05 -11.06
N ALA A 327 -42.73 -3.09 -10.74
CA ALA A 327 -43.49 -3.86 -11.71
C ALA A 327 -44.50 -3.00 -12.51
N GLU A 328 -44.61 -3.24 -13.82
CA GLU A 328 -45.52 -2.47 -14.71
C GLU A 328 -47.00 -2.63 -14.36
N SER A 329 -47.39 -3.71 -13.68
CA SER A 329 -48.76 -4.00 -13.28
C SER A 329 -49.04 -3.55 -11.84
N SER A 330 -50.00 -2.65 -11.65
CA SER A 330 -50.41 -2.18 -10.33
C SER A 330 -50.80 -3.35 -9.40
N PRO A 331 -50.20 -3.47 -8.21
CA PRO A 331 -50.44 -4.61 -7.32
C PRO A 331 -51.89 -4.69 -6.82
N GLY A 332 -52.45 -5.89 -6.80
CA GLY A 332 -53.83 -6.15 -6.39
C GLY A 332 -54.06 -6.03 -4.87
N PRO A 333 -55.32 -5.96 -4.40
CA PRO A 333 -55.63 -5.76 -2.98
C PRO A 333 -55.08 -6.85 -2.05
N ASP A 334 -55.02 -8.10 -2.51
CA ASP A 334 -54.39 -9.21 -1.76
C ASP A 334 -52.87 -9.03 -1.64
N GLN A 335 -52.21 -8.54 -2.71
CA GLN A 335 -50.80 -8.19 -2.68
C GLN A 335 -50.54 -7.00 -1.76
N ALA A 336 -51.37 -5.94 -1.83
CA ALA A 336 -51.31 -4.81 -0.92
C ALA A 336 -51.42 -5.22 0.56
N THR A 337 -52.28 -6.19 0.87
CA THR A 337 -52.42 -6.76 2.22
C THR A 337 -51.15 -7.50 2.66
N LYS A 338 -50.56 -8.31 1.77
CA LYS A 338 -49.29 -9.02 2.03
C LYS A 338 -48.11 -8.04 2.20
N LEU A 339 -48.01 -7.02 1.34
CA LEU A 339 -46.99 -5.97 1.41
C LEU A 339 -47.06 -5.24 2.76
N GLY A 340 -48.26 -4.92 3.25
CA GLY A 340 -48.44 -4.30 4.58
C GLY A 340 -47.92 -5.16 5.73
N GLN A 341 -48.11 -6.49 5.66
CA GLN A 341 -47.53 -7.43 6.63
C GLN A 341 -46.00 -7.49 6.53
N GLN A 342 -45.44 -7.40 5.31
CA GLN A 342 -43.99 -7.34 5.10
C GLN A 342 -43.39 -6.05 5.68
N ILE A 343 -44.05 -4.89 5.53
CA ILE A 343 -43.63 -3.63 6.15
C ILE A 343 -43.73 -3.67 7.68
N ALA A 344 -44.83 -4.17 8.25
CA ALA A 344 -44.96 -4.30 9.70
C ALA A 344 -43.85 -5.20 10.29
N THR A 345 -43.49 -6.28 9.58
CA THR A 345 -42.37 -7.18 9.94
C THR A 345 -41.01 -6.46 9.82
N LEU A 346 -40.81 -5.69 8.76
CA LEU A 346 -39.61 -4.89 8.51
C LEU A 346 -39.40 -3.83 9.61
N ARG A 347 -40.47 -3.12 10.00
CA ARG A 347 -40.44 -2.14 11.10
C ARG A 347 -40.08 -2.80 12.43
N HIS A 348 -40.72 -3.92 12.78
CA HIS A 348 -40.42 -4.67 14.00
C HIS A 348 -38.95 -5.15 14.03
N GLN A 349 -38.38 -5.57 12.89
CA GLN A 349 -36.96 -5.94 12.82
C GLN A 349 -36.04 -4.73 13.02
N LEU A 350 -36.42 -3.55 12.52
CA LEU A 350 -35.68 -2.29 12.70
C LEU A 350 -35.95 -1.59 14.05
N ASP A 351 -36.85 -2.13 14.88
CA ASP A 351 -37.09 -1.61 16.23
C ASP A 351 -36.17 -2.23 17.30
N SER A 352 -35.70 -3.47 17.09
CA SER A 352 -34.82 -4.21 18.01
C SER A 352 -33.31 -4.02 17.70
N PRO A 353 -32.42 -3.97 18.72
CA PRO A 353 -30.97 -3.90 18.50
C PRO A 353 -30.36 -5.24 18.04
N PRO A 354 -29.25 -5.22 17.28
CA PRO A 354 -28.62 -6.43 16.75
C PRO A 354 -27.75 -7.15 17.81
N GLY A 355 -28.37 -8.05 18.58
CA GLY A 355 -27.68 -9.06 19.40
C GLY A 355 -27.05 -8.53 20.69
N GLU A 356 -27.78 -8.62 21.79
CA GLU A 356 -27.28 -8.30 23.13
C GLU A 356 -26.32 -9.38 23.65
N SER A 357 -25.14 -8.95 24.10
CA SER A 357 -24.30 -9.67 25.06
C SER A 357 -23.58 -8.62 25.91
N GLU A 358 -23.62 -8.79 27.23
CA GLU A 358 -23.37 -7.69 28.19
C GLU A 358 -21.89 -7.24 28.24
N ILE A 359 -21.63 -5.96 27.91
CA ILE A 359 -20.40 -5.24 28.30
C ILE A 359 -20.80 -3.81 28.71
N ASP A 360 -20.26 -3.34 29.83
CA ASP A 360 -20.56 -2.04 30.46
C ASP A 360 -20.09 -0.84 29.59
N PRO A 361 -20.98 0.14 29.25
CA PRO A 361 -20.60 1.31 28.44
C PRO A 361 -19.73 2.38 29.13
N SER A 362 -19.46 2.29 30.45
CA SER A 362 -19.00 3.42 31.27
C SER A 362 -17.48 3.69 31.30
N ALA A 363 -16.77 3.57 30.16
CA ALA A 363 -15.30 3.52 30.13
C ALA A 363 -14.56 4.42 29.12
N TRP A 364 -15.11 5.57 28.69
CA TRP A 364 -14.38 6.53 27.83
C TRP A 364 -14.45 7.98 28.29
N ALA A 365 -13.30 8.55 28.66
CA ALA A 365 -13.11 9.99 28.89
C ALA A 365 -12.76 10.73 27.59
N GLN A 366 -13.16 12.00 27.49
CA GLN A 366 -12.86 12.85 26.33
C GLN A 366 -11.38 13.27 26.30
N PRO A 367 -10.77 13.44 25.10
CA PRO A 367 -9.39 13.91 24.99
C PRO A 367 -9.27 15.37 25.42
N THR A 368 -8.45 15.64 26.44
CA THR A 368 -8.24 16.98 26.99
C THR A 368 -7.23 17.78 26.18
N THR A 369 -7.51 19.07 25.97
CA THR A 369 -6.66 19.99 25.18
C THR A 369 -5.44 20.49 25.97
N SER A 370 -4.49 19.60 26.25
CA SER A 370 -3.19 19.96 26.85
C SER A 370 -2.25 20.60 25.81
N LYS A 371 -1.41 21.56 26.26
CA LYS A 371 -0.28 22.09 25.46
C LYS A 371 1.01 21.28 25.59
N GLN A 372 1.09 20.36 26.55
CA GLN A 372 2.24 19.50 26.82
C GLN A 372 1.85 18.02 26.63
N ALA A 373 2.74 17.23 26.03
CA ALA A 373 2.48 15.81 25.81
C ALA A 373 2.70 15.00 27.10
N ASN A 374 1.76 14.13 27.46
CA ASN A 374 1.87 13.24 28.61
C ASN A 374 2.71 12.01 28.26
N LEU A 375 3.89 11.87 28.88
CA LEU A 375 4.84 10.78 28.67
C LEU A 375 4.76 9.79 29.85
N LEU A 376 4.22 8.60 29.61
CA LEU A 376 4.22 7.51 30.57
C LEU A 376 5.57 6.78 30.53
N VAL A 377 6.28 6.73 31.65
CA VAL A 377 7.55 5.99 31.79
C VAL A 377 7.33 4.80 32.71
N VAL A 378 7.52 3.59 32.20
CA VAL A 378 7.35 2.34 32.96
C VAL A 378 8.71 1.69 33.15
N THR A 379 9.28 1.81 34.35
CA THR A 379 10.57 1.22 34.75
C THR A 379 10.67 1.13 36.28
N THR A 380 11.45 0.17 36.78
CA THR A 380 11.89 0.14 38.18
C THR A 380 13.17 0.95 38.42
N ASP A 381 13.89 1.37 37.36
CA ASP A 381 15.12 2.15 37.51
C ASP A 381 14.84 3.59 37.98
N ARG A 382 15.15 3.82 39.26
CA ARG A 382 15.03 5.13 39.90
C ARG A 382 16.02 6.15 39.36
N GLN A 383 17.17 5.75 38.82
CA GLN A 383 18.13 6.67 38.20
C GLN A 383 17.61 7.16 36.84
N LEU A 384 17.11 6.26 35.99
CA LEU A 384 16.41 6.64 34.75
C LEU A 384 15.23 7.59 35.01
N ILE A 385 14.36 7.28 35.98
CA ILE A 385 13.26 8.18 36.37
C ILE A 385 13.80 9.54 36.83
N GLN A 386 14.79 9.59 37.71
CA GLN A 386 15.37 10.85 38.19
C GLN A 386 16.01 11.68 37.08
N ASN A 387 16.75 11.04 36.18
CA ASN A 387 17.37 11.69 35.02
C ASN A 387 16.32 12.25 34.06
N LEU A 388 15.24 11.51 33.79
CA LEU A 388 14.13 11.97 32.96
C LEU A 388 13.37 13.14 33.63
N THR A 389 13.16 13.12 34.96
CA THR A 389 12.50 14.23 35.68
C THR A 389 13.35 15.50 35.83
N GLN A 390 14.65 15.47 35.53
CA GLN A 390 15.51 16.67 35.50
C GLN A 390 15.50 17.41 34.15
N ILE A 391 14.81 16.87 33.15
CA ILE A 391 14.63 17.49 31.83
C ILE A 391 13.74 18.75 31.98
N PRO A 392 14.03 19.86 31.28
CA PRO A 392 13.17 21.05 31.30
C PRO A 392 11.74 20.71 30.87
N ALA A 393 10.77 21.04 31.71
CA ALA A 393 9.35 20.69 31.56
C ALA A 393 8.60 21.44 30.43
N ALA A 394 9.28 21.77 29.34
CA ALA A 394 8.69 22.42 28.16
C ALA A 394 8.02 21.39 27.22
N ASP A 395 8.67 20.24 26.99
CA ASP A 395 8.28 19.30 25.94
C ASP A 395 7.26 18.24 26.41
N PHE A 396 7.53 17.64 27.59
CA PHE A 396 6.77 16.49 28.11
C PHE A 396 6.40 16.68 29.59
N ARG A 397 5.19 16.26 29.96
CA ARG A 397 4.78 16.01 31.34
C ARG A 397 5.00 14.53 31.63
N ILE A 398 5.93 14.21 32.52
CA ILE A 398 6.36 12.82 32.77
C ILE A 398 5.54 12.21 33.91
N THR A 399 4.95 11.05 33.65
CA THR A 399 4.21 10.23 34.61
C THR A 399 4.93 8.90 34.76
N ALA A 400 5.46 8.59 35.94
CA ALA A 400 6.28 7.37 36.16
C ALA A 400 5.48 6.25 36.83
N ALA A 401 5.65 5.01 36.35
CA ALA A 401 5.05 3.80 36.90
C ALA A 401 6.13 2.74 37.19
N SER A 402 6.18 2.26 38.44
CA SER A 402 7.13 1.21 38.87
C SER A 402 6.66 -0.22 38.56
N SER A 403 5.53 -0.40 37.88
CA SER A 403 5.02 -1.68 37.43
C SER A 403 3.98 -1.50 36.32
N VAL A 404 3.75 -2.58 35.56
CA VAL A 404 2.67 -2.66 34.56
C VAL A 404 1.28 -2.46 35.18
N SER A 405 1.04 -2.94 36.41
CA SER A 405 -0.23 -2.73 37.11
C SER A 405 -0.49 -1.25 37.41
N VAL A 406 0.50 -0.56 37.99
CA VAL A 406 0.42 0.89 38.25
C VAL A 406 0.28 1.67 36.94
N ALA A 407 0.96 1.25 35.87
CA ALA A 407 0.84 1.86 34.55
C ALA A 407 -0.59 1.78 34.00
N ARG A 408 -1.27 0.62 34.09
CA ARG A 408 -2.68 0.46 33.70
C ARG A 408 -3.61 1.37 34.51
N ASP A 409 -3.40 1.48 35.83
CA ASP A 409 -4.23 2.33 36.69
C ASP A 409 -4.02 3.83 36.45
N LEU A 410 -2.81 4.25 36.06
CA LEU A 410 -2.55 5.63 35.62
C LEU A 410 -3.25 5.94 34.29
N ILE A 411 -3.22 5.01 33.32
CA ILE A 411 -3.90 5.15 32.01
C ILE A 411 -5.42 5.28 32.16
N ARG A 412 -6.02 4.63 33.17
CA ARG A 412 -7.45 4.78 33.51
C ARG A 412 -7.81 6.19 33.97
N GLY A 413 -6.87 6.93 34.55
CA GLY A 413 -7.07 8.30 35.04
C GLY A 413 -6.74 9.37 33.99
N GLU A 414 -5.54 9.31 33.41
CA GLU A 414 -5.09 10.29 32.42
C GLU A 414 -4.24 9.63 31.32
N ARG A 415 -4.70 9.75 30.08
CA ARG A 415 -4.12 9.07 28.92
C ARG A 415 -2.72 9.62 28.58
N PRO A 416 -1.71 8.77 28.32
CA PRO A 416 -0.46 9.20 27.71
C PRO A 416 -0.60 9.50 26.20
N ASP A 417 0.14 10.51 25.73
CA ASP A 417 0.39 10.80 24.32
C ASP A 417 1.55 9.96 23.76
N LEU A 418 2.42 9.46 24.65
CA LEU A 418 3.67 8.75 24.34
C LEU A 418 4.04 7.86 25.53
N ALA A 419 4.64 6.69 25.28
CA ALA A 419 5.10 5.79 26.32
C ALA A 419 6.56 5.36 26.13
N LEU A 420 7.26 5.13 27.24
CA LEU A 420 8.58 4.53 27.32
C LEU A 420 8.53 3.34 28.30
N VAL A 421 8.67 2.11 27.81
CA VAL A 421 8.58 0.88 28.62
C VAL A 421 9.95 0.20 28.69
N ASP A 422 10.47 -0.01 29.88
CA ASP A 422 11.77 -0.63 30.08
C ASP A 422 11.67 -2.16 30.16
N LEU A 423 12.04 -2.85 29.09
CA LEU A 423 12.00 -4.31 29.02
C LEU A 423 13.29 -4.96 29.57
N THR A 424 14.24 -4.18 30.07
CA THR A 424 15.48 -4.71 30.66
C THR A 424 15.33 -5.12 32.12
N GLN A 425 14.24 -4.70 32.78
CA GLN A 425 13.98 -4.94 34.21
C GLN A 425 13.28 -6.28 34.43
N THR A 426 14.01 -7.26 34.96
CA THR A 426 13.47 -8.60 35.28
C THR A 426 12.29 -8.58 36.26
N GLU A 427 12.20 -7.55 37.12
CA GLU A 427 11.08 -7.38 38.07
C GLU A 427 9.73 -7.05 37.40
N MET A 428 9.72 -6.56 36.16
CA MET A 428 8.47 -6.28 35.43
C MET A 428 8.01 -7.47 34.55
N GLY A 429 8.90 -8.43 34.33
CA GLY A 429 8.60 -9.78 33.82
C GLY A 429 7.95 -9.85 32.43
N GLU A 430 7.42 -11.04 32.12
CA GLU A 430 6.71 -11.35 30.86
C GLU A 430 5.50 -10.45 30.59
N ALA A 431 5.01 -9.69 31.59
CA ALA A 431 3.86 -8.79 31.45
C ALA A 431 4.20 -7.45 30.76
N ALA A 432 5.48 -7.04 30.73
CA ALA A 432 5.87 -5.73 30.18
C ALA A 432 5.76 -5.68 28.64
N LEU A 433 6.03 -6.79 27.95
CA LEU A 433 5.97 -6.87 26.49
C LEU A 433 4.52 -6.92 25.96
N PRO A 434 3.58 -7.75 26.48
CA PRO A 434 2.15 -7.64 26.19
C PRO A 434 1.56 -6.26 26.45
N PHE A 435 2.05 -5.56 27.50
CA PHE A 435 1.61 -4.20 27.81
C PHE A 435 2.03 -3.15 26.76
N VAL A 436 3.14 -3.36 26.05
CA VAL A 436 3.46 -2.57 24.84
C VAL A 436 2.38 -2.78 23.77
N GLY A 437 1.91 -4.03 23.60
CA GLY A 437 0.77 -4.35 22.74
C GLY A 437 -0.57 -3.75 23.20
N GLU A 438 -0.80 -3.59 24.51
CA GLU A 438 -1.99 -2.91 25.04
C GLU A 438 -1.98 -1.40 24.72
N LEU A 439 -0.83 -0.75 24.89
CA LEU A 439 -0.62 0.67 24.57
C LEU A 439 -0.84 0.95 23.07
N THR A 440 -0.27 0.12 22.20
CA THR A 440 -0.45 0.27 20.74
C THR A 440 -1.83 -0.18 20.26
N ALA A 441 -2.57 -0.99 21.02
CA ALA A 441 -3.96 -1.38 20.73
C ALA A 441 -5.03 -0.43 21.32
N CYS A 442 -4.63 0.69 21.94
CA CYS A 442 -5.52 1.80 22.27
C CYS A 442 -6.04 2.52 21.01
N ALA A 443 -7.10 3.33 21.17
CA ALA A 443 -7.65 4.17 20.10
C ALA A 443 -7.64 5.65 20.54
N PRO A 444 -6.89 6.56 19.89
CA PRO A 444 -5.76 6.28 18.98
C PRO A 444 -4.64 5.45 19.65
N PRO A 445 -3.77 4.79 18.87
CA PRO A 445 -2.66 3.99 19.40
C PRO A 445 -1.67 4.88 20.16
N VAL A 446 -1.26 4.46 21.37
CA VAL A 446 -0.20 5.17 22.11
C VAL A 446 1.16 4.77 21.52
N PRO A 447 1.94 5.70 20.95
CA PRO A 447 3.26 5.39 20.43
C PRO A 447 4.16 4.96 21.59
N THR A 448 4.86 3.84 21.45
CA THR A 448 5.63 3.24 22.56
C THR A 448 7.08 3.00 22.14
N LEU A 449 8.02 3.65 22.82
CA LEU A 449 9.44 3.28 22.82
C LEU A 449 9.70 2.20 23.88
N THR A 450 10.65 1.31 23.63
CA THR A 450 10.95 0.20 24.55
C THR A 450 12.46 0.00 24.75
N LEU A 451 12.95 -0.01 25.99
CA LEU A 451 14.38 -0.23 26.28
C LEU A 451 14.72 -1.73 26.25
N THR A 452 15.81 -2.10 25.58
CA THR A 452 16.22 -3.49 25.33
C THR A 452 17.74 -3.68 25.40
N ILE A 453 18.18 -4.88 25.81
CA ILE A 453 19.60 -5.27 25.82
C ILE A 453 19.94 -5.98 24.50
N GLU A 454 21.17 -5.84 23.99
CA GLU A 454 21.54 -6.37 22.67
C GLU A 454 21.59 -7.91 22.56
N THR A 455 21.62 -8.62 23.69
CA THR A 455 21.89 -10.07 23.74
C THR A 455 20.68 -10.97 23.46
N MET A 456 19.48 -10.42 23.28
CA MET A 456 18.27 -11.18 22.93
C MET A 456 17.87 -10.97 21.45
N PRO A 457 17.96 -12.00 20.60
CA PRO A 457 17.57 -11.89 19.18
C PRO A 457 16.05 -11.75 18.94
N VAL A 458 15.22 -12.09 19.92
CA VAL A 458 13.75 -12.17 19.78
C VAL A 458 13.10 -10.81 20.03
N ASP A 459 13.46 -10.15 21.14
CA ASP A 459 12.79 -8.97 21.69
C ASP A 459 12.57 -7.87 20.65
N ARG A 460 13.61 -7.48 19.90
CA ARG A 460 13.51 -6.38 18.90
C ARG A 460 12.46 -6.66 17.82
N VAL A 461 12.28 -7.92 17.44
CA VAL A 461 11.30 -8.33 16.42
C VAL A 461 9.90 -8.40 17.03
N GLU A 462 9.78 -8.88 18.26
CA GLU A 462 8.49 -9.01 18.96
C GLU A 462 7.90 -7.66 19.36
N ILE A 463 8.73 -6.74 19.85
CA ILE A 463 8.40 -5.32 20.06
C ILE A 463 7.83 -4.70 18.78
N ALA A 464 8.49 -4.92 17.64
CA ALA A 464 8.06 -4.40 16.35
C ALA A 464 6.75 -5.04 15.87
N ARG A 465 6.53 -6.34 16.12
CA ARG A 465 5.24 -7.02 15.87
C ARG A 465 4.10 -6.42 16.70
N LEU A 466 4.39 -6.01 17.93
CA LEU A 466 3.46 -5.34 18.84
C LEU A 466 3.35 -3.81 18.59
N GLY A 467 3.95 -3.29 17.51
CA GLY A 467 3.89 -1.87 17.14
C GLY A 467 4.75 -0.94 17.98
N GLY A 468 5.48 -1.46 18.96
CA GLY A 468 6.49 -0.73 19.72
C GLY A 468 7.74 -0.46 18.88
N ARG A 469 8.62 0.42 19.38
CA ARG A 469 9.90 0.75 18.73
C ARG A 469 11.08 0.48 19.68
N PRO A 470 12.00 -0.45 19.35
CA PRO A 470 13.12 -0.78 20.22
C PRO A 470 14.16 0.34 20.28
N LEU A 471 14.61 0.61 21.50
CA LEU A 471 15.72 1.48 21.88
C LEU A 471 16.71 0.65 22.71
N LEU A 472 18.00 0.88 22.54
CA LEU A 472 19.06 0.02 23.09
C LEU A 472 19.60 0.61 24.41
N SER A 473 19.73 -0.23 25.43
CA SER A 473 20.05 0.21 26.80
C SER A 473 21.54 0.42 27.07
N HIS A 474 22.43 -0.16 26.28
CA HIS A 474 23.87 0.05 26.42
C HIS A 474 24.26 1.46 25.97
N ALA A 475 24.40 2.35 26.96
CA ALA A 475 24.58 3.79 26.85
C ALA A 475 23.32 4.55 26.35
N LEU A 476 22.35 4.68 27.27
CA LEU A 476 21.30 5.70 27.21
C LEU A 476 21.89 7.13 27.18
N ASP A 477 22.16 7.65 25.98
CA ASP A 477 22.26 9.10 25.79
C ASP A 477 20.86 9.70 25.94
N LEU A 478 20.70 10.53 26.97
CA LEU A 478 19.44 11.18 27.31
C LEU A 478 18.94 12.09 26.18
N ASN A 479 19.85 12.72 25.43
CA ASN A 479 19.51 13.60 24.31
C ASN A 479 18.99 12.77 23.12
N LEU A 480 19.70 11.71 22.74
CA LEU A 480 19.27 10.81 21.67
C LEU A 480 17.93 10.12 22.00
N THR A 481 17.71 9.81 23.28
CA THR A 481 16.42 9.30 23.78
C THR A 481 15.31 10.35 23.62
N LEU A 482 15.57 11.61 23.97
CA LEU A 482 14.62 12.71 23.81
C LEU A 482 14.33 13.04 22.35
N ASP A 483 15.34 13.03 21.47
CA ASP A 483 15.15 13.32 20.05
C ASP A 483 14.40 12.18 19.35
N LEU A 484 14.55 10.93 19.79
CA LEU A 484 13.67 9.84 19.37
C LEU A 484 12.23 10.02 19.90
N LEU A 485 12.03 10.39 21.17
CA LEU A 485 10.69 10.68 21.71
C LEU A 485 10.01 11.84 20.93
N ARG A 486 10.73 12.92 20.65
CA ARG A 486 10.29 14.05 19.80
C ARG A 486 9.97 13.60 18.38
N GLN A 487 10.85 12.84 17.72
CA GLN A 487 10.65 12.35 16.36
C GLN A 487 9.46 11.39 16.25
N VAL A 488 9.24 10.52 17.26
CA VAL A 488 8.06 9.65 17.33
C VAL A 488 6.78 10.50 17.40
N HIS A 489 6.73 11.46 18.32
CA HIS A 489 5.57 12.35 18.56
C HIS A 489 5.28 13.29 17.37
N GLN A 490 6.32 13.77 16.68
CA GLN A 490 6.17 14.54 15.45
C GLN A 490 5.65 13.66 14.31
N LYS A 491 6.16 12.43 14.15
CA LYS A 491 5.77 11.53 13.06
C LYS A 491 4.34 10.98 13.19
N THR A 492 3.77 10.94 14.40
CA THR A 492 2.33 10.66 14.61
C THR A 492 1.44 11.90 14.49
N ARG A 493 2.02 13.10 14.37
CA ARG A 493 1.29 14.34 14.00
C ARG A 493 1.39 14.69 12.51
N SER A 494 2.30 14.08 11.75
CA SER A 494 2.48 14.35 10.31
C SER A 494 1.49 13.53 9.46
N SER A 495 0.47 14.21 8.92
CA SER A 495 -0.51 13.76 7.91
C SER A 495 -1.24 12.44 8.19
N ALA A 496 -2.51 12.55 8.61
CA ALA A 496 -3.50 11.48 8.48
C ALA A 496 -3.71 11.10 7.00
N THR A 497 -4.06 9.83 6.74
CA THR A 497 -4.16 9.30 5.37
C THR A 497 -5.41 9.83 4.67
N ARG A 498 -5.24 10.48 3.50
CA ARG A 498 -6.35 11.17 2.80
C ARG A 498 -7.06 10.25 1.82
N ILE A 499 -8.39 10.18 1.90
CA ILE A 499 -9.26 9.40 1.01
C ILE A 499 -10.31 10.34 0.41
N LEU A 500 -10.58 10.17 -0.88
CA LEU A 500 -11.72 10.77 -1.56
C LEU A 500 -12.80 9.71 -1.77
N VAL A 501 -14.04 9.99 -1.38
CA VAL A 501 -15.22 9.13 -1.59
C VAL A 501 -16.19 9.84 -2.53
N VAL A 502 -16.58 9.18 -3.62
CA VAL A 502 -17.52 9.70 -4.62
C VAL A 502 -18.67 8.71 -4.77
N ASP A 503 -19.89 9.14 -4.42
CA ASP A 503 -21.14 8.38 -4.40
C ASP A 503 -22.29 9.40 -4.40
N ASP A 504 -23.38 9.18 -5.14
CA ASP A 504 -24.46 10.18 -5.26
C ASP A 504 -25.48 10.14 -4.10
N ASP A 505 -25.49 9.08 -3.27
CA ASP A 505 -26.28 9.06 -2.03
C ASP A 505 -25.50 9.74 -0.89
N PRO A 506 -25.93 10.94 -0.40
CA PRO A 506 -25.26 11.63 0.69
C PRO A 506 -25.28 10.82 2.02
N ILE A 507 -26.17 9.83 2.16
CA ILE A 507 -26.17 8.93 3.31
C ILE A 507 -25.04 7.90 3.20
N ILE A 508 -24.68 7.42 2.00
CA ILE A 508 -23.50 6.57 1.80
C ILE A 508 -22.23 7.38 2.08
N LEU A 509 -22.12 8.60 1.54
CA LEU A 509 -21.00 9.51 1.84
C LEU A 509 -20.84 9.76 3.35
N THR A 510 -21.93 10.14 4.05
CA THR A 510 -21.91 10.43 5.49
C THR A 510 -21.53 9.21 6.31
N THR A 511 -22.04 8.03 5.95
CA THR A 511 -21.78 6.81 6.73
C THR A 511 -20.37 6.27 6.47
N LEU A 512 -19.85 6.38 5.25
CA LEU A 512 -18.45 6.07 4.96
C LEU A 512 -17.48 7.01 5.68
N GLN A 513 -17.79 8.31 5.75
CA GLN A 513 -17.04 9.27 6.54
C GLN A 513 -17.00 8.88 8.04
N GLN A 514 -18.16 8.68 8.66
CA GLN A 514 -18.26 8.28 10.07
C GLN A 514 -17.61 6.92 10.37
N LEU A 515 -17.57 6.00 9.41
CA LEU A 515 -16.98 4.68 9.56
C LEU A 515 -15.44 4.71 9.44
N LEU A 516 -14.89 5.61 8.64
CA LEU A 516 -13.47 5.69 8.32
C LEU A 516 -12.69 6.68 9.21
N GLU A 517 -13.23 7.86 9.53
CA GLU A 517 -12.55 8.88 10.35
C GLU A 517 -12.03 8.35 11.71
N PRO A 518 -12.76 7.49 12.46
CA PRO A 518 -12.27 6.91 13.72
C PRO A 518 -10.99 6.08 13.61
N TRP A 519 -10.61 5.65 12.40
CA TRP A 519 -9.39 4.88 12.13
C TRP A 519 -8.19 5.75 11.74
N GLY A 520 -8.32 7.09 11.84
CA GLY A 520 -7.26 8.03 11.49
C GLY A 520 -7.18 8.40 10.01
N PHE A 521 -8.27 8.18 9.26
CA PHE A 521 -8.42 8.62 7.88
C PHE A 521 -8.96 10.06 7.84
N GLN A 522 -8.44 10.87 6.90
CA GLN A 522 -9.05 12.14 6.49
C GLN A 522 -9.92 11.86 5.27
N VAL A 523 -11.24 11.97 5.42
CA VAL A 523 -12.20 11.66 4.36
C VAL A 523 -12.71 12.96 3.74
N ALA A 524 -12.53 13.10 2.43
CA ALA A 524 -13.27 14.05 1.63
C ALA A 524 -14.40 13.32 0.90
N THR A 525 -15.59 13.92 0.85
CA THR A 525 -16.79 13.35 0.24
C THR A 525 -17.24 14.20 -0.94
N LEU A 526 -17.79 13.56 -1.98
CA LEU A 526 -18.24 14.22 -3.20
C LEU A 526 -19.52 13.57 -3.77
N ALA A 527 -20.60 14.34 -3.85
CA ALA A 527 -21.87 13.91 -4.44
C ALA A 527 -22.07 14.35 -5.91
N ASP A 528 -21.24 15.28 -6.40
CA ASP A 528 -21.33 15.82 -7.77
C ASP A 528 -20.10 15.40 -8.60
N PRO A 529 -20.23 14.41 -9.51
CA PRO A 529 -19.11 13.92 -10.32
C PRO A 529 -18.65 14.91 -11.41
N LEU A 530 -19.33 16.04 -11.62
CA LEU A 530 -18.80 17.13 -12.46
C LEU A 530 -17.67 17.91 -11.76
N GLN A 531 -17.66 17.95 -10.43
CA GLN A 531 -16.63 18.66 -9.65
C GLN A 531 -15.40 17.78 -9.36
N PHE A 532 -15.40 16.51 -9.83
CA PHE A 532 -14.40 15.50 -9.51
C PHE A 532 -12.96 15.97 -9.74
N ASP A 533 -12.68 16.54 -10.91
CA ASP A 533 -11.32 16.90 -11.32
C ASP A 533 -10.70 17.98 -10.39
N ALA A 534 -11.49 19.00 -10.02
CA ALA A 534 -11.07 20.07 -9.11
C ALA A 534 -10.91 19.60 -7.65
N ILE A 535 -11.79 18.71 -7.18
CA ILE A 535 -11.72 18.14 -5.83
C ILE A 535 -10.57 17.13 -5.72
N LEU A 536 -10.27 16.37 -6.78
CA LEU A 536 -9.14 15.45 -6.82
C LEU A 536 -7.79 16.19 -6.65
N GLU A 537 -7.60 17.31 -7.34
CA GLU A 537 -6.41 18.17 -7.17
C GLU A 537 -6.33 18.79 -5.77
N ALA A 538 -7.45 19.34 -5.26
CA ALA A 538 -7.49 20.03 -3.98
C ALA A 538 -7.29 19.10 -2.78
N VAL A 539 -7.89 17.90 -2.81
CA VAL A 539 -7.75 16.87 -1.77
C VAL A 539 -6.41 16.16 -1.89
N ASN A 540 -5.95 15.88 -3.11
CA ASN A 540 -4.76 15.09 -3.43
C ASN A 540 -4.70 13.78 -2.61
N PRO A 541 -5.68 12.87 -2.77
CA PRO A 541 -5.86 11.69 -1.93
C PRO A 541 -4.79 10.61 -2.15
N GLU A 542 -4.67 9.68 -1.21
CA GLU A 542 -3.86 8.45 -1.31
C GLU A 542 -4.67 7.24 -1.77
N LEU A 543 -6.00 7.31 -1.73
CA LEU A 543 -6.94 6.31 -2.26
C LEU A 543 -8.26 6.99 -2.66
N VAL A 544 -8.90 6.51 -3.73
CA VAL A 544 -10.23 6.94 -4.14
C VAL A 544 -11.23 5.79 -4.03
N VAL A 545 -12.37 6.06 -3.42
CA VAL A 545 -13.56 5.20 -3.42
C VAL A 545 -14.56 5.80 -4.42
N LEU A 546 -15.01 5.02 -5.40
CA LEU A 546 -15.97 5.45 -6.42
C LEU A 546 -17.18 4.51 -6.42
N ASP A 547 -18.41 5.02 -6.46
CA ASP A 547 -19.54 4.19 -6.92
C ASP A 547 -19.46 3.95 -8.43
N VAL A 548 -20.10 2.88 -8.91
CA VAL A 548 -20.22 2.63 -10.36
C VAL A 548 -21.33 3.51 -10.97
N GLU A 549 -22.55 3.40 -10.45
CA GLU A 549 -23.75 3.91 -11.12
C GLU A 549 -24.16 5.30 -10.60
N MET A 550 -23.45 6.35 -11.03
CA MET A 550 -23.75 7.75 -10.66
C MET A 550 -24.42 8.53 -11.80
N PRO A 551 -25.26 9.55 -11.49
CA PRO A 551 -25.82 10.46 -12.50
C PRO A 551 -24.73 11.25 -13.25
N GLN A 552 -25.00 11.56 -14.53
CA GLN A 552 -24.21 12.44 -15.41
C GLN A 552 -22.81 11.95 -15.82
N ARG A 553 -22.08 11.22 -14.97
CA ARG A 553 -20.78 10.58 -15.23
C ARG A 553 -20.70 9.23 -14.50
N ASP A 554 -20.49 8.15 -15.23
CA ASP A 554 -20.26 6.80 -14.69
C ASP A 554 -18.90 6.78 -13.96
N GLY A 555 -18.80 6.15 -12.78
CA GLY A 555 -17.53 6.06 -12.05
C GLY A 555 -16.42 5.36 -12.84
N ILE A 556 -16.80 4.49 -13.79
CA ILE A 556 -15.91 3.83 -14.75
C ILE A 556 -15.23 4.87 -15.66
N GLU A 557 -15.91 5.95 -16.04
CA GLU A 557 -15.33 7.07 -16.81
C GLU A 557 -14.34 7.89 -15.95
N LEU A 558 -14.71 8.18 -14.70
CA LEU A 558 -13.81 8.85 -13.74
C LEU A 558 -12.52 8.03 -13.53
N CYS A 559 -12.66 6.70 -13.38
CA CYS A 559 -11.52 5.79 -13.27
C CYS A 559 -10.60 5.85 -14.50
N GLN A 560 -11.16 5.85 -15.72
CA GLN A 560 -10.37 6.00 -16.95
C GLN A 560 -9.64 7.35 -16.99
N THR A 561 -10.27 8.45 -16.57
CA THR A 561 -9.63 9.77 -16.46
C THR A 561 -8.42 9.73 -15.51
N ILE A 562 -8.54 9.12 -14.32
CA ILE A 562 -7.41 8.96 -13.38
C ILE A 562 -6.29 8.11 -13.99
N ARG A 563 -6.61 7.01 -14.70
CA ARG A 563 -5.59 6.14 -15.32
C ARG A 563 -4.84 6.78 -16.49
N ASN A 564 -5.49 7.68 -17.21
CA ASN A 564 -4.85 8.48 -18.25
C ASN A 564 -4.04 9.66 -17.69
N HIS A 565 -4.19 10.00 -16.40
CA HIS A 565 -3.47 11.10 -15.78
C HIS A 565 -2.02 10.73 -15.41
N ALA A 566 -1.05 11.34 -16.09
CA ALA A 566 0.37 10.99 -15.99
C ALA A 566 0.98 11.03 -14.58
N GLN A 567 0.40 11.80 -13.66
CA GLN A 567 0.87 11.90 -12.26
C GLN A 567 -0.03 11.17 -11.24
N LEU A 568 -1.19 10.63 -11.63
CA LEU A 568 -2.15 9.97 -10.72
C LEU A 568 -2.55 8.54 -11.17
N ASN A 569 -2.00 8.03 -12.27
CA ASN A 569 -2.27 6.67 -12.75
C ASN A 569 -1.97 5.53 -11.72
N TRP A 570 -1.14 5.79 -10.71
CA TRP A 570 -0.80 4.90 -9.59
C TRP A 570 -1.77 4.95 -8.39
N LEU A 571 -2.67 5.95 -8.34
CA LEU A 571 -3.62 6.17 -7.25
C LEU A 571 -4.55 4.96 -7.11
N PRO A 572 -4.62 4.27 -5.95
CA PRO A 572 -5.50 3.11 -5.81
C PRO A 572 -6.97 3.50 -5.88
N ILE A 573 -7.73 2.78 -6.72
CA ILE A 573 -9.17 2.99 -6.94
C ILE A 573 -9.94 1.75 -6.47
N LEU A 574 -10.83 1.95 -5.50
CA LEU A 574 -11.75 0.95 -4.96
C LEU A 574 -13.17 1.29 -5.40
N PHE A 575 -13.84 0.39 -6.11
CA PHE A 575 -15.24 0.58 -6.50
C PHE A 575 -16.23 0.10 -5.44
N LEU A 576 -17.37 0.77 -5.37
CA LEU A 576 -18.61 0.32 -4.76
C LEU A 576 -19.58 -0.03 -5.89
N THR A 577 -20.39 -1.08 -5.74
CA THR A 577 -21.36 -1.46 -6.79
C THR A 577 -22.58 -2.15 -6.21
N ALA A 578 -23.79 -1.70 -6.58
CA ALA A 578 -25.03 -2.42 -6.28
C ALA A 578 -25.13 -3.74 -7.08
N ARG A 579 -24.52 -3.78 -8.26
CA ARG A 579 -24.47 -4.95 -9.15
C ARG A 579 -23.37 -5.92 -8.77
N ASN A 580 -23.68 -7.20 -8.91
CA ASN A 580 -22.78 -8.34 -8.74
C ASN A 580 -22.77 -9.26 -9.99
N ASP A 581 -23.19 -8.75 -11.15
CA ASP A 581 -23.08 -9.46 -12.42
C ASP A 581 -21.65 -9.40 -12.99
N ALA A 582 -21.23 -10.46 -13.68
CA ALA A 582 -19.86 -10.61 -14.15
C ALA A 582 -19.47 -9.61 -15.26
N GLU A 583 -20.43 -9.03 -15.98
CA GLU A 583 -20.15 -8.07 -17.06
C GLU A 583 -19.87 -6.66 -16.50
N THR A 584 -20.61 -6.23 -15.48
CA THR A 584 -20.31 -5.01 -14.72
C THR A 584 -18.93 -5.12 -14.06
N ILE A 585 -18.62 -6.25 -13.40
CA ILE A 585 -17.31 -6.48 -12.78
C ILE A 585 -16.19 -6.46 -13.85
N ARG A 586 -16.44 -7.04 -15.04
CA ARG A 586 -15.50 -7.00 -16.17
C ARG A 586 -15.26 -5.58 -16.67
N ARG A 587 -16.29 -4.74 -16.79
CA ARG A 587 -16.17 -3.31 -17.16
C ARG A 587 -15.32 -2.54 -16.14
N VAL A 588 -15.60 -2.70 -14.85
CA VAL A 588 -14.91 -2.04 -13.73
C VAL A 588 -13.39 -2.34 -13.75
N PHE A 589 -13.01 -3.61 -13.87
CA PHE A 589 -11.58 -3.96 -13.98
C PHE A 589 -10.95 -3.56 -15.32
N ALA A 590 -11.67 -3.58 -16.44
CA ALA A 590 -11.16 -3.15 -17.75
C ALA A 590 -10.86 -1.64 -17.82
N ALA A 591 -11.65 -0.81 -17.14
CA ALA A 591 -11.35 0.61 -16.93
C ALA A 591 -10.15 0.85 -15.99
N GLY A 592 -9.68 -0.20 -15.32
CA GLY A 592 -8.50 -0.16 -14.48
C GLY A 592 -8.78 0.11 -13.00
N ALA A 593 -9.92 -0.30 -12.47
CA ALA A 593 -10.10 -0.47 -11.02
C ALA A 593 -8.99 -1.33 -10.41
N ASP A 594 -8.60 -1.07 -9.16
CA ASP A 594 -7.73 -2.00 -8.44
C ASP A 594 -8.54 -3.04 -7.67
N ASP A 595 -9.76 -2.71 -7.25
CA ASP A 595 -10.63 -3.56 -6.45
C ASP A 595 -12.09 -3.09 -6.49
N PHE A 596 -13.02 -3.92 -5.98
CA PHE A 596 -14.42 -3.52 -5.75
C PHE A 596 -15.05 -4.20 -4.53
N ILE A 597 -16.13 -3.59 -4.03
CA ILE A 597 -17.02 -4.13 -2.97
C ILE A 597 -18.46 -4.04 -3.46
N SER A 598 -19.22 -5.13 -3.33
CA SER A 598 -20.67 -5.10 -3.57
C SER A 598 -21.41 -4.43 -2.40
N LYS A 599 -22.33 -3.51 -2.69
CA LYS A 599 -23.30 -2.96 -1.73
C LYS A 599 -24.28 -4.10 -1.34
N PRO A 600 -24.64 -4.31 -0.05
CA PRO A 600 -24.36 -3.48 1.12
C PRO A 600 -22.92 -3.65 1.64
N ILE A 601 -22.31 -2.52 1.99
CA ILE A 601 -20.90 -2.44 2.38
C ILE A 601 -20.71 -2.95 3.82
N THR A 602 -19.88 -3.96 4.00
CA THR A 602 -19.48 -4.46 5.33
C THR A 602 -18.24 -3.69 5.80
N GLY A 603 -18.35 -2.92 6.88
CA GLY A 603 -17.29 -2.05 7.40
C GLY A 603 -15.91 -2.72 7.55
N PRO A 604 -15.82 -3.90 8.21
CA PRO A 604 -14.57 -4.66 8.28
C PRO A 604 -13.99 -5.08 6.91
N GLU A 605 -14.81 -5.48 5.93
CA GLU A 605 -14.29 -5.82 4.58
C GLU A 605 -13.75 -4.56 3.88
N LEU A 606 -14.46 -3.44 3.98
CA LEU A 606 -14.01 -2.15 3.45
C LEU A 606 -12.66 -1.73 4.04
N LEU A 607 -12.54 -1.73 5.37
CA LEU A 607 -11.32 -1.35 6.08
C LEU A 607 -10.14 -2.26 5.69
N THR A 608 -10.34 -3.58 5.66
CA THR A 608 -9.27 -4.52 5.30
C THR A 608 -8.86 -4.40 3.84
N ARG A 609 -9.82 -4.25 2.89
CA ARG A 609 -9.48 -3.98 1.48
C ARG A 609 -8.72 -2.66 1.33
N MET A 610 -9.21 -1.56 1.92
CA MET A 610 -8.54 -0.25 1.86
C MET A 610 -7.13 -0.27 2.45
N HIS A 611 -6.93 -0.90 3.61
CA HIS A 611 -5.61 -1.04 4.23
C HIS A 611 -4.66 -1.87 3.35
N ASN A 612 -5.12 -3.01 2.81
CA ASN A 612 -4.33 -3.83 1.91
C ASN A 612 -4.00 -3.13 0.57
N ARG A 613 -4.83 -2.19 0.09
CA ARG A 613 -4.49 -1.34 -1.07
C ARG A 613 -3.48 -0.26 -0.71
N LEU A 614 -3.72 0.50 0.35
CA LEU A 614 -2.82 1.56 0.81
C LEU A 614 -1.41 1.04 1.13
N GLU A 615 -1.29 -0.01 1.93
CA GLU A 615 0.01 -0.58 2.30
C GLU A 615 0.72 -1.25 1.12
N ARG A 616 -0.01 -1.91 0.21
CA ARG A 616 0.62 -2.46 -1.02
C ARG A 616 1.11 -1.34 -1.96
N THR A 617 0.33 -0.28 -2.15
CA THR A 617 0.78 0.90 -2.91
C THR A 617 1.98 1.57 -2.24
N ARG A 618 2.00 1.70 -0.90
CA ARG A 618 3.14 2.23 -0.14
C ARG A 618 4.37 1.33 -0.24
N LEU A 619 4.22 0.00 -0.21
CA LEU A 619 5.33 -0.94 -0.39
C LEU A 619 5.93 -0.84 -1.80
N ILE A 620 5.10 -0.86 -2.85
CA ILE A 620 5.55 -0.68 -4.24
C ILE A 620 6.22 0.69 -4.41
N ARG A 621 5.62 1.75 -3.85
CA ARG A 621 6.18 3.10 -3.87
C ARG A 621 7.52 3.18 -3.16
N ASN A 622 7.66 2.60 -1.97
CA ASN A 622 8.92 2.59 -1.23
C ASN A 622 10.02 1.83 -2.00
N LEU A 623 9.69 0.67 -2.60
CA LEU A 623 10.62 -0.07 -3.47
C LEU A 623 11.00 0.71 -4.74
N ALA A 624 10.11 1.57 -5.25
CA ALA A 624 10.31 2.37 -6.47
C ALA A 624 10.84 3.81 -6.23
N GLU A 625 10.82 4.33 -5.00
CA GLU A 625 11.24 5.70 -4.65
C GLU A 625 12.42 5.76 -3.65
N ILE A 626 12.75 4.69 -2.93
CA ILE A 626 13.73 4.69 -1.83
C ILE A 626 14.87 3.70 -2.10
N ASP A 627 16.11 4.11 -1.84
CA ASP A 627 17.29 3.23 -1.84
C ASP A 627 17.24 2.28 -0.63
N PRO A 628 17.22 0.95 -0.81
CA PRO A 628 16.94 0.00 0.28
C PRO A 628 18.09 -0.13 1.29
N LEU A 629 19.31 0.29 0.95
CA LEU A 629 20.49 0.18 1.82
C LEU A 629 20.57 1.37 2.81
N THR A 630 20.35 2.58 2.31
CA THR A 630 20.50 3.85 3.05
C THR A 630 19.17 4.45 3.49
N GLY A 631 18.07 3.96 2.91
CA GLY A 631 16.74 4.55 3.00
C GLY A 631 16.64 5.95 2.39
N ALA A 632 17.67 6.47 1.71
CA ALA A 632 17.63 7.78 1.05
C ALA A 632 16.67 7.73 -0.15
N ALA A 633 16.27 8.88 -0.68
CA ALA A 633 15.55 8.91 -1.95
C ALA A 633 16.43 8.26 -3.05
N ASN A 634 15.82 7.51 -3.97
CA ASN A 634 16.54 7.07 -5.16
C ASN A 634 16.60 8.20 -6.21
N GLN A 635 17.31 7.97 -7.31
CA GLN A 635 17.47 8.95 -8.39
C GLN A 635 16.13 9.43 -8.98
N GLN A 636 15.15 8.54 -9.17
CA GLN A 636 13.86 8.88 -9.76
C GLN A 636 13.04 9.79 -8.84
N LYS A 637 12.96 9.43 -7.55
CA LYS A 637 12.25 10.18 -6.52
C LYS A 637 12.83 11.59 -6.34
N SER A 638 14.14 11.66 -6.13
CA SER A 638 14.82 12.93 -5.87
C SER A 638 14.79 13.88 -7.07
N MET A 639 14.82 13.38 -8.31
CA MET A 639 14.63 14.23 -9.50
C MET A 639 13.27 14.94 -9.49
N GLN A 640 12.18 14.25 -9.13
CA GLN A 640 10.84 14.85 -9.02
C GLN A 640 10.77 15.91 -7.93
N GLU A 641 11.48 15.73 -6.82
CA GLU A 641 11.47 16.66 -5.70
C GLU A 641 12.36 17.89 -5.98
N LEU A 642 13.50 17.71 -6.65
CA LEU A 642 14.37 18.81 -7.10
C LEU A 642 13.69 19.70 -8.14
N GLN A 643 12.79 19.15 -8.97
CA GLN A 643 11.96 19.94 -9.88
C GLN A 643 11.02 20.90 -9.12
N ARG A 644 10.53 20.52 -7.93
CA ARG A 644 9.71 21.40 -7.08
C ARG A 644 10.53 22.56 -6.52
N PHE A 645 11.80 22.34 -6.19
CA PHE A 645 12.70 23.42 -5.75
C PHE A 645 12.95 24.46 -6.84
N CYS A 646 13.09 24.04 -8.11
CA CYS A 646 13.18 24.97 -9.24
C CYS A 646 11.91 25.84 -9.32
N ILE A 647 10.73 25.21 -9.38
CA ILE A 647 9.43 25.88 -9.46
C ILE A 647 9.18 26.83 -8.28
N TRP A 648 9.64 26.48 -7.07
CA TRP A 648 9.54 27.34 -5.89
C TRP A 648 10.56 28.49 -5.92
N SER A 649 11.78 28.25 -6.38
CA SER A 649 12.82 29.28 -6.54
C SER A 649 12.41 30.33 -7.59
N ASP A 650 11.87 29.91 -8.73
CA ASP A 650 11.35 30.81 -9.76
C ASP A 650 10.20 31.69 -9.24
N ARG A 651 9.35 31.12 -8.37
CA ARG A 651 8.15 31.78 -7.83
C ARG A 651 8.41 32.69 -6.64
N TYR A 652 9.35 32.33 -5.77
CA TYR A 652 9.59 33.00 -4.49
C TYR A 652 10.98 33.64 -4.38
N HIS A 653 11.83 33.48 -5.40
CA HIS A 653 13.19 34.01 -5.50
C HIS A 653 14.12 33.61 -4.34
N HIS A 654 13.86 32.46 -3.71
CA HIS A 654 14.75 31.85 -2.74
C HIS A 654 15.80 31.00 -3.47
N PRO A 655 17.11 31.16 -3.19
CA PRO A 655 18.14 30.28 -3.74
C PRO A 655 18.01 28.88 -3.17
N TRP A 656 18.49 27.89 -3.92
CA TRP A 656 18.68 26.53 -3.43
C TRP A 656 19.95 25.93 -4.02
N THR A 657 20.54 24.97 -3.33
CA THR A 657 21.82 24.38 -3.70
C THR A 657 21.74 22.89 -3.95
N LEU A 658 22.44 22.44 -5.00
CA LEU A 658 22.60 21.03 -5.35
C LEU A 658 24.05 20.64 -5.11
N ALA A 659 24.24 19.77 -4.11
CA ALA A 659 25.53 19.13 -3.85
C ALA A 659 25.56 17.70 -4.38
N VAL A 660 26.69 17.31 -4.96
CA VAL A 660 27.01 15.95 -5.38
C VAL A 660 28.20 15.48 -4.57
N LEU A 661 28.02 14.39 -3.83
CA LEU A 661 28.96 13.82 -2.86
C LEU A 661 29.33 12.40 -3.29
N ASP A 662 30.59 12.02 -3.19
CA ASP A 662 31.00 10.62 -3.43
C ASP A 662 32.15 10.22 -2.48
N LEU A 663 32.04 9.04 -1.86
CA LEU A 663 33.04 8.55 -0.90
C LEU A 663 34.42 8.44 -1.55
N ASP A 664 35.46 8.86 -0.84
CA ASP A 664 36.83 8.74 -1.30
C ASP A 664 37.31 7.29 -1.16
N HIS A 665 38.06 6.81 -2.14
CA HIS A 665 38.65 5.45 -2.17
C HIS A 665 37.67 4.26 -2.02
N PHE A 666 36.35 4.45 -2.19
CA PHE A 666 35.34 3.42 -1.88
C PHE A 666 35.53 2.06 -2.57
N ASN A 667 36.00 2.05 -3.83
CA ASN A 667 36.31 0.78 -4.52
C ASN A 667 37.46 0.04 -3.83
N GLN A 668 38.53 0.76 -3.48
CA GLN A 668 39.68 0.19 -2.75
C GLN A 668 39.28 -0.28 -1.34
N LEU A 669 38.32 0.37 -0.69
CA LEU A 669 37.73 -0.09 0.57
C LEU A 669 36.99 -1.42 0.40
N ASN A 670 36.23 -1.60 -0.69
CA ASN A 670 35.58 -2.88 -0.99
C ASN A 670 36.61 -3.97 -1.33
N ASP A 671 37.64 -3.64 -2.12
CA ASP A 671 38.72 -4.56 -2.52
C ASP A 671 39.57 -5.03 -1.31
N GLN A 672 39.77 -4.17 -0.31
CA GLN A 672 40.54 -4.46 0.90
C GLN A 672 39.72 -5.17 1.99
N HIS A 673 38.39 -5.09 1.93
CA HIS A 673 37.47 -5.65 2.92
C HIS A 673 36.43 -6.57 2.25
N THR A 674 35.14 -6.36 2.48
CA THR A 674 34.04 -7.01 1.74
C THR A 674 32.97 -5.97 1.46
N HIS A 675 32.11 -6.22 0.46
CA HIS A 675 31.00 -5.30 0.15
C HIS A 675 30.11 -5.02 1.37
N ALA A 676 29.86 -6.02 2.22
CA ALA A 676 29.13 -5.86 3.50
C ALA A 676 29.82 -4.93 4.53
N VAL A 677 31.08 -4.52 4.32
CA VAL A 677 31.75 -3.44 5.07
C VAL A 677 31.47 -2.08 4.43
N GLY A 678 31.57 -1.97 3.10
CA GLY A 678 31.16 -0.77 2.35
C GLY A 678 29.69 -0.42 2.55
N ASP A 679 28.82 -1.42 2.59
CA ASP A 679 27.38 -1.26 2.85
C ASP A 679 27.10 -0.65 4.23
N ARG A 680 27.86 -1.03 5.27
CA ARG A 680 27.76 -0.39 6.61
C ARG A 680 28.18 1.08 6.58
N VAL A 681 29.21 1.41 5.81
CA VAL A 681 29.66 2.81 5.64
C VAL A 681 28.59 3.63 4.91
N LEU A 682 28.01 3.10 3.83
CA LEU A 682 26.94 3.74 3.07
C LEU A 682 25.67 3.93 3.92
N HIS A 683 25.25 2.89 4.65
CA HIS A 683 24.10 2.97 5.56
C HIS A 683 24.32 4.03 6.66
N TRP A 684 25.51 4.06 7.28
CA TRP A 684 25.85 5.04 8.30
C TRP A 684 25.89 6.47 7.73
N LEU A 685 26.48 6.69 6.56
CA LEU A 685 26.48 8.01 5.91
C LEU A 685 25.06 8.46 5.53
N GLY A 686 24.25 7.56 4.95
CA GLY A 686 22.85 7.85 4.64
C GLY A 686 22.02 8.22 5.88
N LYS A 687 22.32 7.60 7.03
CA LYS A 687 21.74 7.99 8.33
C LYS A 687 22.26 9.35 8.80
N LEU A 688 23.58 9.59 8.76
CA LEU A 688 24.18 10.87 9.18
C LEU A 688 23.60 12.05 8.39
N LEU A 689 23.54 11.95 7.05
CA LEU A 689 22.98 12.99 6.19
C LEU A 689 21.55 13.36 6.63
N LYS A 690 20.71 12.35 6.92
CA LYS A 690 19.33 12.53 7.42
C LYS A 690 19.22 13.07 8.85
N GLN A 691 20.33 13.16 9.59
CA GLN A 691 20.38 13.76 10.92
C GLN A 691 20.99 15.17 10.89
N THR A 692 21.76 15.53 9.85
CA THR A 692 22.36 16.86 9.69
C THR A 692 21.52 17.82 8.83
N PHE A 693 20.81 17.30 7.83
CA PHE A 693 19.93 18.08 6.94
C PHE A 693 18.47 18.07 7.40
N ARG A 694 17.68 19.04 6.94
CA ARG A 694 16.32 19.30 7.41
C ARG A 694 15.29 18.35 6.79
N SER A 695 14.08 18.33 7.33
CA SER A 695 12.92 17.58 6.82
C SER A 695 12.53 17.92 5.38
N GLU A 696 12.79 19.16 4.99
CA GLU A 696 12.51 19.74 3.68
C GLU A 696 13.68 19.65 2.69
N ASP A 697 14.87 19.22 3.14
CA ASP A 697 16.03 19.00 2.28
C ASP A 697 15.97 17.60 1.63
N ILE A 698 16.35 17.52 0.35
CA ILE A 698 16.32 16.27 -0.41
C ILE A 698 17.64 15.54 -0.21
N ILE A 699 17.59 14.28 0.23
CA ILE A 699 18.78 13.44 0.45
C ILE A 699 18.60 12.16 -0.35
N ALA A 700 19.49 11.96 -1.33
CA ALA A 700 19.35 10.90 -2.31
C ALA A 700 20.65 10.10 -2.51
N ARG A 701 20.51 8.83 -2.91
CA ARG A 701 21.61 7.99 -3.43
C ARG A 701 21.35 7.73 -4.90
N TRP A 702 22.29 8.13 -5.76
CA TRP A 702 22.14 8.04 -7.23
C TRP A 702 22.89 6.86 -7.84
N GLY A 703 23.80 6.22 -7.10
CA GLY A 703 24.44 4.95 -7.49
C GLY A 703 25.80 4.77 -6.83
N GLY A 704 26.25 3.51 -6.63
CA GLY A 704 27.55 3.24 -6.02
C GLY A 704 27.70 3.89 -4.63
N ALA A 705 28.65 4.83 -4.52
CA ALA A 705 28.87 5.66 -3.34
C ALA A 705 28.43 7.13 -3.49
N ALA A 706 27.76 7.45 -4.60
CA ALA A 706 27.35 8.81 -4.92
C ALA A 706 26.00 9.17 -4.27
N PHE A 707 26.02 10.24 -3.50
CA PHE A 707 24.84 10.90 -2.93
C PHE A 707 24.61 12.25 -3.61
N VAL A 708 23.34 12.65 -3.68
CA VAL A 708 22.92 13.97 -4.15
C VAL A 708 22.05 14.60 -3.08
N ILE A 709 22.33 15.86 -2.76
CA ILE A 709 21.68 16.60 -1.67
C ILE A 709 21.18 17.93 -2.23
N GLY A 710 19.87 18.15 -2.13
CA GLY A 710 19.23 19.43 -2.46
C GLY A 710 18.87 20.17 -1.20
N MET A 711 19.37 21.40 -1.03
CA MET A 711 19.15 22.23 0.17
C MET A 711 18.34 23.46 -0.21
N TYR A 712 17.08 23.55 0.23
CA TYR A 712 16.18 24.63 -0.17
C TYR A 712 16.30 25.84 0.78
N GLY A 713 16.44 27.05 0.20
CA GLY A 713 16.68 28.26 0.97
C GLY A 713 18.10 28.32 1.58
N MET A 714 19.08 27.60 1.02
CA MET A 714 20.49 27.65 1.42
C MET A 714 21.39 27.98 0.22
N SER A 715 22.28 28.94 0.41
CA SER A 715 23.33 29.33 -0.55
C SER A 715 24.54 28.38 -0.51
N ALA A 716 25.41 28.47 -1.53
CA ALA A 716 26.57 27.58 -1.66
C ALA A 716 27.52 27.59 -0.45
N PRO A 717 27.82 28.74 0.19
CA PRO A 717 28.60 28.77 1.43
C PRO A 717 27.91 28.05 2.61
N GLU A 718 26.59 28.19 2.76
CA GLU A 718 25.84 27.56 3.86
C GLU A 718 25.76 26.03 3.67
N GLY A 719 25.48 25.58 2.45
CA GLY A 719 25.55 24.16 2.09
C GLY A 719 26.96 23.58 2.25
N MET A 720 28.00 24.38 1.95
CA MET A 720 29.39 23.99 2.19
C MET A 720 29.73 23.86 3.68
N GLU A 721 29.24 24.75 4.54
CA GLU A 721 29.46 24.64 5.99
C GLU A 721 28.80 23.37 6.54
N ARG A 722 27.56 23.08 6.12
CA ARG A 722 26.84 21.84 6.50
C ARG A 722 27.53 20.58 6.00
N LEU A 723 28.00 20.54 4.75
CA LEU A 723 28.77 19.39 4.27
C LEU A 723 30.11 19.24 4.99
N ASN A 724 30.76 20.34 5.38
CA ASN A 724 31.96 20.28 6.21
C ASN A 724 31.65 19.79 7.64
N GLU A 725 30.46 20.02 8.18
CA GLU A 725 29.98 19.39 9.43
C GLU A 725 29.85 17.87 9.26
N VAL A 726 29.14 17.39 8.23
CA VAL A 726 29.02 15.96 7.90
C VAL A 726 30.39 15.31 7.71
N LEU A 727 31.30 15.95 6.98
CA LEU A 727 32.66 15.45 6.73
C LEU A 727 33.49 15.36 8.03
N ARG A 728 33.38 16.36 8.93
CA ARG A 728 34.03 16.33 10.25
C ARG A 728 33.47 15.22 11.14
N LEU A 729 32.19 14.88 11.01
CA LEU A 729 31.56 13.77 11.74
C LEU A 729 31.97 12.41 11.16
N LEU A 730 31.98 12.24 9.84
CA LEU A 730 32.46 11.01 9.19
C LEU A 730 33.96 10.75 9.49
N LYS A 731 34.82 11.79 9.44
CA LYS A 731 36.25 11.67 9.82
C LYS A 731 36.47 11.23 11.28
N ARG A 732 35.48 11.41 12.17
CA ARG A 732 35.54 10.93 13.56
C ARG A 732 35.04 9.50 13.74
N GLN A 733 34.27 8.97 12.79
CA GLN A 733 33.76 7.60 12.85
C GLN A 733 34.85 6.60 12.46
N ALA A 734 35.31 5.82 13.44
CA ALA A 734 36.07 4.62 13.17
C ALA A 734 35.12 3.49 12.75
N PHE A 735 35.46 2.77 11.68
CA PHE A 735 34.73 1.60 11.19
C PHE A 735 35.54 0.33 11.44
N SER A 736 34.87 -0.71 11.96
CA SER A 736 35.52 -2.00 12.25
C SER A 736 35.64 -2.86 10.99
N GLY A 737 36.87 -2.98 10.48
CA GLY A 737 37.26 -3.94 9.44
C GLY A 737 37.79 -5.26 10.02
N PRO A 738 37.91 -6.33 9.21
CA PRO A 738 38.29 -7.68 9.67
C PRO A 738 39.78 -7.85 10.03
N LYS A 739 40.57 -6.78 10.05
CA LYS A 739 42.02 -6.79 10.38
C LYS A 739 42.42 -5.64 11.30
N THR A 740 41.94 -4.43 10.99
CA THR A 740 42.16 -3.20 11.77
C THR A 740 40.92 -2.30 11.67
N PRO A 741 40.71 -1.37 12.62
CA PRO A 741 39.80 -0.24 12.40
C PRO A 741 40.35 0.66 11.28
N PHE A 742 39.44 1.33 10.57
CA PHE A 742 39.76 2.29 9.51
C PHE A 742 38.83 3.51 9.61
N GLN A 743 39.14 4.56 8.85
CA GLN A 743 38.29 5.76 8.70
C GLN A 743 37.91 5.92 7.22
N VAL A 744 36.85 6.68 6.95
CA VAL A 744 36.38 6.97 5.59
C VAL A 744 36.13 8.46 5.44
N THR A 745 36.26 8.96 4.23
CA THR A 745 36.10 10.36 3.85
C THR A 745 35.28 10.49 2.58
N PHE A 746 34.83 11.71 2.26
CA PHE A 746 34.17 12.01 1.00
C PHE A 746 34.67 13.32 0.42
N SER A 747 34.55 13.41 -0.89
CA SER A 747 34.63 14.66 -1.63
C SER A 747 33.23 15.09 -2.06
N ALA A 748 33.00 16.39 -2.20
CA ALA A 748 31.75 16.91 -2.76
C ALA A 748 31.97 18.14 -3.64
N GLY A 749 31.06 18.35 -4.59
CA GLY A 749 30.94 19.57 -5.38
C GLY A 749 29.58 20.22 -5.16
N ILE A 750 29.52 21.55 -5.05
CA ILE A 750 28.28 22.30 -4.83
C ILE A 750 27.99 23.25 -5.97
N SER A 751 26.79 23.18 -6.50
CA SER A 751 26.20 24.16 -7.42
C SER A 751 25.01 24.87 -6.74
N GLU A 752 24.64 26.02 -7.28
CA GLU A 752 23.58 26.89 -6.74
C GLU A 752 22.66 27.34 -7.87
N TYR A 753 21.35 27.30 -7.63
CA TYR A 753 20.34 27.71 -8.59
C TYR A 753 19.94 29.18 -8.40
N PRO A 754 19.77 29.98 -9.47
CA PRO A 754 20.01 29.65 -10.89
C PRO A 754 21.47 29.88 -11.35
N ASN A 755 22.35 30.34 -10.46
CA ASN A 755 23.69 30.87 -10.77
C ASN A 755 24.61 29.88 -11.50
N HIS A 756 24.44 28.57 -11.31
CA HIS A 756 25.30 27.52 -11.85
C HIS A 756 24.58 26.54 -12.80
N GLY A 757 23.36 26.90 -13.24
CA GLY A 757 22.54 26.12 -14.15
C GLY A 757 21.05 26.50 -14.06
N GLN A 758 20.34 26.51 -15.20
CA GLN A 758 18.88 26.78 -15.23
C GLN A 758 18.04 25.50 -15.23
N GLU A 759 18.64 24.34 -15.44
CA GLU A 759 18.01 23.03 -15.24
C GLU A 759 18.84 22.14 -14.29
N ILE A 760 18.20 21.14 -13.67
CA ILE A 760 18.86 20.19 -12.76
C ILE A 760 20.04 19.44 -13.43
N PRO A 761 19.99 19.03 -14.71
CA PRO A 761 21.15 18.46 -15.41
C PRO A 761 22.32 19.43 -15.56
N ASP A 762 22.10 20.74 -15.55
CA ASP A 762 23.19 21.73 -15.57
C ASP A 762 23.84 21.85 -14.21
N LEU A 763 23.03 22.05 -13.16
CA LEU A 763 23.48 22.06 -11.77
C LEU A 763 24.29 20.80 -11.44
N TYR A 764 23.77 19.63 -11.82
CA TYR A 764 24.44 18.34 -11.57
C TYR A 764 25.77 18.23 -12.33
N ARG A 765 25.86 18.69 -13.58
CA ARG A 765 27.12 18.73 -14.34
C ARG A 765 28.14 19.69 -13.72
N SER A 766 27.68 20.88 -13.31
CA SER A 766 28.51 21.88 -12.62
C SER A 766 29.05 21.33 -11.30
N ALA A 767 28.20 20.77 -10.44
CA ALA A 767 28.59 20.14 -9.19
C ALA A 767 29.52 18.93 -9.39
N MET A 768 29.27 18.08 -10.41
CA MET A 768 30.14 16.95 -10.74
C MET A 768 31.54 17.41 -11.19
N ALA A 769 31.67 18.54 -11.88
CA ALA A 769 32.96 19.12 -12.22
C ALA A 769 33.72 19.60 -10.96
N ALA A 770 33.03 20.26 -10.02
CA ALA A 770 33.62 20.67 -8.74
C ALA A 770 34.05 19.46 -7.86
N LEU A 771 33.24 18.39 -7.83
CA LEU A 771 33.57 17.11 -7.19
C LEU A 771 34.81 16.47 -7.83
N THR A 772 34.90 16.49 -9.17
CA THR A 772 36.04 15.93 -9.90
C THR A 772 37.34 16.66 -9.54
N ARG A 773 37.29 17.99 -9.39
CA ARG A 773 38.41 18.80 -8.86
C ARG A 773 38.75 18.43 -7.42
N ALA A 774 37.74 18.35 -6.53
CA ALA A 774 37.92 18.00 -5.12
C ALA A 774 38.67 16.67 -4.94
N LYS A 775 38.36 15.67 -5.79
CA LYS A 775 39.09 14.39 -5.84
C LYS A 775 40.48 14.51 -6.46
N ALA A 776 40.64 15.26 -7.56
CA ALA A 776 41.93 15.45 -8.23
C ALA A 776 42.99 16.09 -7.31
N ASP A 777 42.60 17.06 -6.48
CA ASP A 777 43.50 17.75 -5.55
C ASP A 777 43.85 16.93 -4.29
N GLY A 778 43.42 15.66 -4.23
CA GLY A 778 43.73 14.71 -3.15
C GLY A 778 42.57 14.35 -2.22
N GLY A 779 41.32 14.63 -2.62
CA GLY A 779 40.12 14.19 -1.90
C GLY A 779 39.85 14.88 -0.56
N GLU A 780 38.88 14.36 0.18
CA GLU A 780 38.48 14.79 1.52
C GLU A 780 38.08 16.27 1.68
N ARG A 781 37.48 16.86 0.63
CA ARG A 781 37.08 18.27 0.61
C ARG A 781 35.82 18.54 -0.19
N ILE A 782 35.22 19.70 0.06
CA ILE A 782 34.03 20.19 -0.62
C ILE A 782 34.40 21.46 -1.38
N TYR A 783 34.09 21.54 -2.67
CA TYR A 783 34.30 22.75 -3.48
C TYR A 783 32.98 23.30 -4.05
N PRO A 784 32.77 24.62 -4.00
CA PRO A 784 31.75 25.27 -4.83
C PRO A 784 32.21 25.33 -6.29
N VAL A 785 31.24 25.41 -7.20
CA VAL A 785 31.46 25.83 -8.58
C VAL A 785 31.99 27.27 -8.60
N GLY A 786 32.95 27.57 -9.48
CA GLY A 786 33.43 28.93 -9.75
C GLY A 786 34.68 29.39 -8.98
N GLU A 787 35.10 28.72 -7.90
CA GLU A 787 36.35 29.07 -7.21
C GLU A 787 37.59 28.88 -8.13
N PRO A 788 38.52 29.85 -8.21
CA PRO A 788 39.82 29.69 -8.86
C PRO A 788 40.83 28.92 -7.98
N ILE A 789 41.98 28.58 -8.58
CA ILE A 789 43.13 27.91 -7.94
C ILE A 789 44.00 28.94 -7.21
#